data_AF-A0A920CYV6-F1
#
_entry.id   AF-A0A920CYV6-F1
#
_cell.length_a   1.000
_cell.length_b   1.000
_cell.length_c   1.000
_cell.angle_alpha   90.00
_cell.angle_beta   90.00
_cell.angle_gamma   90.00
#
_symmetry.space_group_name_H-M   'P 1'
#
loop_
_entity.id
_entity.type
_entity.pdbx_description
1 polymer ?
#
loop_
_entity_poly.entity_id
_entity_poly.type
_entity_poly.pdbx_seq_one_letter_code
_entity_poly.pdbx_strand_id
1 'polypeptide(L)'
;MINESQLLEFMKEVAYKPMTYSELEQHFNITDAADFKSFLKMLVALEEQGKIYRTRNERYGVPERMNLLRGTVQAHAKGFAFLLPDDSEHPDVYLHANDLKSAMNGDIVLVRITSKSESGGRMEGEVVRVVQRAITQIVGVLENHEAFAFVLPDDQRINRDIFIPKDKTMGAVSGQKVVVQINVYPEGRSAAEGEVIEILGHKNDPGVDILSIIRKHQLPEQFPEEVMAEAIAAPEQISEEEIFSQGRRDLRNEVIVTIDGADAKDLDDAVHVKRLDNGNYVLGVHIADVGYYVKERSALDQEAFRRGTSVYLVDRVIPMLPHRLSNGICSLNPKVDRLTLSCEMEFEAGTLKQVRHDIFTSVIRTTERMTYTDVRRILMADEENPETELKERYAPLLDMFKLMEELATGLRRKRMKRGAIDFDFQESKIIVDEQGKAIDIVKRERSIAEQIIEEFMLAANETVAEHFYWLKVPFLYRIHEDPDQEKLQTFMTFAANFGYIVKGKGNSVHPRALQTLLDKIQGTKEATVISTMMLRSMKQAKYDAESLGHFGLAAEFYSHFTSPIRRYPDLVIHRIIREVLAGGGALSPKRHDALAARMPDIAQHSSQRERVAVEAERDTDKLKKCEYMLDKIGETFSGIISSVTSFGLFVELENTVEGLIRLGDLHDDYYHFHPEHMILVGERTSKIYRIGDEVEIIVSRVNMSDHTIDFEFANQKGSNHGGAGGGGFASRKRKASDQQSGGNYSSGRGRKEGRGSRSDEARSGRSSGNGGRENSGSRNGARKKDFKRGPGTSAASKENPWSEEASDALLLDFDAYDQANGEFIRSAENDSYFSNPFDAGLKKDKKKKKPAGASGSGVSLSKKRKKKTSASGVFNGGGDKDAPSLHAKVKKGKKKKVKAKKAMSAFVRKK
;
A
#
# COMPACT_ATOMS: atom_id res chain seq x y z
N MET A 1 -32.43 22.92 12.61
CA MET A 1 -31.33 21.96 12.47
C MET A 1 -30.04 22.69 12.13
N ILE A 2 -28.93 22.30 12.74
CA ILE A 2 -27.59 22.85 12.49
C ILE A 2 -26.71 21.77 11.87
N ASN A 3 -25.75 22.18 11.04
CA ASN A 3 -24.82 21.27 10.39
C ASN A 3 -23.42 21.28 11.05
N GLU A 4 -22.60 20.32 10.65
CA GLU A 4 -21.25 20.11 11.20
C GLU A 4 -20.36 21.35 11.03
N SER A 5 -20.36 21.93 9.83
CA SER A 5 -19.53 23.08 9.46
C SER A 5 -19.82 24.29 10.33
N GLN A 6 -21.10 24.62 10.56
CA GLN A 6 -21.52 25.74 11.43
C GLN A 6 -21.01 25.59 12.87
N LEU A 7 -21.02 24.37 13.41
CA LEU A 7 -20.54 24.13 14.77
C LEU A 7 -19.01 24.23 14.86
N LEU A 8 -18.29 23.67 13.88
CA LEU A 8 -16.83 23.71 13.82
C LEU A 8 -16.30 25.12 13.54
N GLU A 9 -16.95 25.89 12.67
CA GLU A 9 -16.59 27.27 12.34
C GLU A 9 -16.76 28.18 13.58
N PHE A 10 -17.89 28.08 14.28
CA PHE A 10 -18.12 28.77 15.54
C PHE A 10 -17.05 28.42 16.61
N MET A 11 -16.74 27.13 16.79
CA MET A 11 -15.68 26.72 17.72
C MET A 11 -14.26 27.16 17.27
N LYS A 12 -14.07 27.48 15.99
CA LYS A 12 -12.81 28.00 15.43
C LYS A 12 -12.66 29.51 15.57
N GLU A 13 -13.69 30.27 15.95
CA GLU A 13 -13.58 31.71 16.17
C GLU A 13 -12.55 32.11 17.26
N VAL A 14 -11.97 33.32 17.14
CA VAL A 14 -11.01 33.85 18.13
C VAL A 14 -11.69 34.22 19.46
N ALA A 15 -12.98 34.56 19.43
CA ALA A 15 -13.76 34.90 20.62
C ALA A 15 -14.36 33.67 21.34
N TYR A 16 -14.26 32.48 20.74
CA TYR A 16 -14.85 31.26 21.30
C TYR A 16 -14.13 30.82 22.59
N LYS A 17 -14.92 30.45 23.60
CA LYS A 17 -14.48 29.76 24.83
C LYS A 17 -15.07 28.34 24.81
N PRO A 18 -14.37 27.29 25.27
CA PRO A 18 -14.96 25.95 25.32
C PRO A 18 -16.27 25.90 26.13
N MET A 19 -17.35 25.47 25.50
CA MET A 19 -18.71 25.46 26.05
C MET A 19 -19.20 24.05 26.40
N THR A 20 -20.03 23.95 27.44
CA THR A 20 -20.80 22.74 27.76
C THR A 20 -21.91 22.51 26.73
N TYR A 21 -22.46 21.30 26.65
CA TYR A 21 -23.55 21.01 25.71
C TYR A 21 -24.75 21.96 25.88
N SER A 22 -25.09 22.34 27.12
CA SER A 22 -26.19 23.28 27.42
C SER A 22 -25.86 24.73 27.07
N GLU A 23 -24.61 25.18 27.20
CA GLU A 23 -24.18 26.51 26.71
C GLU A 23 -24.24 26.57 25.17
N LEU A 24 -23.90 25.47 24.48
CA LEU A 24 -24.04 25.36 23.02
C LEU A 24 -25.51 25.32 22.60
N GLU A 25 -26.33 24.47 23.22
CA GLU A 25 -27.79 24.36 23.02
C GLU A 25 -28.49 25.72 23.10
N GLN A 26 -28.14 26.51 24.13
CA GLN A 26 -28.63 27.88 24.31
C GLN A 26 -28.10 28.84 23.24
N HIS A 27 -26.79 28.83 22.95
CA HIS A 27 -26.20 29.68 21.91
C HIS A 27 -26.87 29.46 20.54
N PHE A 28 -27.18 28.21 20.24
CA PHE A 28 -27.76 27.77 18.97
C PHE A 28 -29.31 27.77 18.95
N ASN A 29 -29.97 28.22 20.02
CA ASN A 29 -31.43 28.27 20.18
C ASN A 29 -32.14 26.93 19.86
N ILE A 30 -31.50 25.81 20.21
CA ILE A 30 -32.05 24.46 19.98
C ILE A 30 -33.20 24.25 20.97
N THR A 31 -34.42 24.15 20.44
CA THR A 31 -35.66 24.14 21.23
C THR A 31 -36.59 22.96 20.94
N ASP A 32 -36.36 22.24 19.83
CA ASP A 32 -37.09 21.02 19.48
C ASP A 32 -36.30 19.76 19.89
N ALA A 33 -37.02 18.71 20.30
CA ALA A 33 -36.46 17.47 20.82
C ALA A 33 -35.82 16.57 19.76
N ALA A 34 -36.27 16.63 18.49
CA ALA A 34 -35.63 15.90 17.40
C ALA A 34 -34.35 16.61 16.94
N ASP A 35 -34.37 17.94 16.84
CA ASP A 35 -33.18 18.76 16.58
C ASP A 35 -32.13 18.60 17.69
N PHE A 36 -32.52 18.60 18.96
CA PHE A 36 -31.62 18.31 20.10
C PHE A 36 -31.01 16.90 20.02
N LYS A 37 -31.81 15.88 19.69
CA LYS A 37 -31.32 14.51 19.48
C LYS A 37 -30.36 14.40 18.30
N SER A 38 -30.56 15.20 17.25
CA SER A 38 -29.65 15.31 16.10
C SER A 38 -28.33 15.99 16.51
N PHE A 39 -28.41 17.10 17.24
CA PHE A 39 -27.26 17.85 17.75
C PHE A 39 -26.39 17.01 18.70
N LEU A 40 -26.97 16.25 19.63
CA LEU A 40 -26.22 15.34 20.49
C LEU A 40 -25.51 14.23 19.68
N LYS A 41 -26.17 13.66 18.67
CA LYS A 41 -25.51 12.69 17.75
C LYS A 41 -24.33 13.32 17.01
N MET A 42 -24.49 14.56 16.54
CA MET A 42 -23.43 15.30 15.85
C MET A 42 -22.24 15.60 16.78
N LEU A 43 -22.49 16.02 18.03
CA LEU A 43 -21.44 16.20 19.04
C LEU A 43 -20.67 14.90 19.31
N VAL A 44 -21.38 13.78 19.48
CA VAL A 44 -20.76 12.46 19.69
C VAL A 44 -19.91 12.06 18.49
N ALA A 45 -20.46 12.11 17.27
CA ALA A 45 -19.73 11.78 16.04
C ALA A 45 -18.48 12.67 15.84
N LEU A 46 -18.56 13.97 16.18
CA LEU A 46 -17.42 14.88 16.13
C LEU A 46 -16.34 14.57 17.17
N GLU A 47 -16.73 14.11 18.37
CA GLU A 47 -15.81 13.71 19.43
C GLU A 47 -15.15 12.36 19.10
N GLU A 48 -15.89 11.42 18.51
CA GLU A 48 -15.40 10.12 18.01
C GLU A 48 -14.45 10.28 16.83
N GLN A 49 -14.73 11.21 15.90
CA GLN A 49 -13.80 11.58 14.82
C GLN A 49 -12.58 12.37 15.31
N GLY A 50 -12.60 12.87 16.56
CA GLY A 50 -11.56 13.72 17.14
C GLY A 50 -11.52 15.15 16.56
N LYS A 51 -12.55 15.57 15.81
CA LYS A 51 -12.72 16.94 15.29
C LYS A 51 -13.06 17.94 16.40
N ILE A 52 -13.64 17.48 17.50
CA ILE A 52 -13.75 18.24 18.76
C ILE A 52 -13.20 17.43 19.93
N TYR A 53 -12.72 18.12 20.95
CA TYR A 53 -12.25 17.53 22.20
C TYR A 53 -13.14 17.95 23.38
N ARG A 54 -13.63 16.95 24.10
CA ARG A 54 -14.36 17.12 25.36
C ARG A 54 -13.37 17.10 26.54
N THR A 55 -13.30 18.22 27.25
CA THR A 55 -12.47 18.38 28.44
C THR A 55 -13.06 17.67 29.66
N ARG A 56 -12.23 17.43 30.69
CA ARG A 56 -12.65 16.86 31.99
C ARG A 56 -13.73 17.67 32.75
N ASN A 57 -14.02 18.89 32.30
CA ASN A 57 -15.03 19.78 32.88
C ASN A 57 -16.26 19.89 31.97
N GLU A 58 -16.55 18.86 31.17
CA GLU A 58 -17.71 18.74 30.27
C GLU A 58 -17.84 19.85 29.20
N ARG A 59 -16.72 20.50 28.86
CA ARG A 59 -16.66 21.58 27.85
C ARG A 59 -15.99 21.11 26.56
N TYR A 60 -16.60 21.43 25.44
CA TYR A 60 -16.19 21.08 24.07
C TYR A 60 -15.46 22.24 23.39
N GLY A 61 -14.51 21.91 22.52
CA GLY A 61 -13.86 22.84 21.59
C GLY A 61 -12.98 22.09 20.60
N VAL A 62 -12.54 22.76 19.54
CA VAL A 62 -11.68 22.12 18.51
C VAL A 62 -10.23 21.93 19.01
N PRO A 63 -9.53 20.85 18.63
CA PRO A 63 -8.18 20.52 19.13
C PRO A 63 -7.16 21.65 18.98
N GLU A 64 -7.16 22.33 17.84
CA GLU A 64 -6.21 23.39 17.47
C GLU A 64 -6.27 24.55 18.49
N ARG A 65 -7.48 24.90 18.94
CA ARG A 65 -7.74 25.92 19.98
C ARG A 65 -7.30 25.48 21.38
N MET A 66 -7.00 24.21 21.60
CA MET A 66 -6.54 23.64 22.89
C MET A 66 -5.05 23.25 22.91
N ASN A 67 -4.28 23.67 21.89
CA ASN A 67 -2.90 23.23 21.65
C ASN A 67 -2.79 21.69 21.65
N LEU A 68 -3.72 21.05 20.92
CA LEU A 68 -3.74 19.64 20.58
C LEU A 68 -3.63 19.48 19.06
N LEU A 69 -2.74 18.59 18.63
CA LEU A 69 -2.53 18.23 17.23
C LEU A 69 -3.12 16.84 16.98
N ARG A 70 -3.95 16.71 15.93
CA ARG A 70 -4.51 15.43 15.49
C ARG A 70 -3.60 14.82 14.41
N GLY A 71 -3.46 13.50 14.42
CA GLY A 71 -2.62 12.79 13.46
C GLY A 71 -2.53 11.29 13.74
N THR A 72 -1.73 10.60 12.93
CA THR A 72 -1.54 9.14 12.96
C THR A 72 -0.21 8.76 13.62
N VAL A 73 -0.19 7.77 14.51
CA VAL A 73 1.03 7.28 15.16
C VAL A 73 1.81 6.35 14.23
N GLN A 74 3.06 6.68 13.91
CA GLN A 74 4.02 5.79 13.26
C GLN A 74 5.02 5.27 14.29
N ALA A 75 4.81 4.04 14.80
CA ALA A 75 5.66 3.45 15.82
C ALA A 75 6.93 2.81 15.23
N HIS A 76 7.99 2.77 16.03
CA HIS A 76 9.28 2.20 15.67
C HIS A 76 9.66 1.09 16.65
N ALA A 77 10.29 0.00 16.17
CA ALA A 77 10.61 -1.20 16.98
C ALA A 77 11.42 -0.91 18.27
N LYS A 78 12.15 0.21 18.32
CA LYS A 78 12.85 0.71 19.53
C LYS A 78 11.91 1.35 20.59
N GLY A 79 10.60 1.32 20.40
CA GLY A 79 9.57 1.73 21.37
C GLY A 79 9.17 3.20 21.37
N PHE A 80 9.82 4.06 20.57
CA PHE A 80 9.36 5.42 20.31
C PHE A 80 8.45 5.46 19.08
N ALA A 81 7.78 6.59 18.84
CA ALA A 81 7.02 6.83 17.61
C ALA A 81 7.21 8.25 17.09
N PHE A 82 6.64 8.51 15.92
CA PHE A 82 6.30 9.86 15.45
C PHE A 82 4.78 10.00 15.35
N LEU A 83 4.27 11.21 15.55
CA LEU A 83 2.98 11.62 15.02
C LEU A 83 3.20 12.17 13.61
N LEU A 84 2.50 11.60 12.63
CA LEU A 84 2.29 12.20 11.32
C LEU A 84 1.02 13.05 11.42
N PRO A 85 1.08 14.40 11.39
CA PRO A 85 -0.11 15.24 11.59
C PRO A 85 -1.11 15.11 10.43
N ASP A 86 -2.38 15.41 10.68
CA ASP A 86 -3.38 15.52 9.59
C ASP A 86 -3.12 16.76 8.70
N ASP A 87 -2.52 17.80 9.28
CA ASP A 87 -2.04 18.99 8.58
C ASP A 87 -0.64 18.72 8.01
N SER A 88 -0.55 18.58 6.69
CA SER A 88 0.70 18.29 5.99
C SER A 88 1.71 19.45 5.97
N GLU A 89 1.34 20.67 6.38
CA GLU A 89 2.29 21.76 6.59
C GLU A 89 2.95 21.68 7.99
N HIS A 90 2.40 20.90 8.92
CA HIS A 90 2.97 20.71 10.24
C HIS A 90 4.02 19.58 10.24
N PRO A 91 5.25 19.82 10.76
CA PRO A 91 6.29 18.78 10.83
C PRO A 91 5.94 17.66 11.82
N ASP A 92 6.49 16.46 11.58
CA ASP A 92 6.35 15.29 12.45
C ASP A 92 6.74 15.59 13.91
N VAL A 93 5.93 15.13 14.86
CA VAL A 93 6.19 15.28 16.31
C VAL A 93 6.75 13.98 16.86
N TYR A 94 7.91 14.03 17.51
CA TYR A 94 8.52 12.87 18.16
C TYR A 94 7.80 12.52 19.47
N LEU A 95 7.54 11.23 19.69
CA LEU A 95 6.85 10.69 20.86
C LEU A 95 7.77 9.67 21.56
N HIS A 96 8.21 9.96 22.79
CA HIS A 96 8.98 8.97 23.56
C HIS A 96 8.11 7.79 23.99
N ALA A 97 8.75 6.64 24.27
CA ALA A 97 8.07 5.41 24.68
C ALA A 97 7.15 5.54 25.91
N ASN A 98 7.42 6.49 26.81
CA ASN A 98 6.57 6.75 27.99
C ASN A 98 5.34 7.63 27.65
N ASP A 99 5.45 8.45 26.61
CA ASP A 99 4.49 9.52 26.30
C ASP A 99 3.38 9.06 25.33
N LEU A 100 3.51 7.83 24.80
CA LEU A 100 2.50 7.13 24.00
C LEU A 100 1.26 6.70 24.79
N LYS A 101 1.37 6.58 26.13
CA LYS A 101 0.38 6.01 27.06
C LYS A 101 -0.04 4.58 26.67
N SER A 102 -1.02 4.46 25.79
CA SER A 102 -1.51 3.19 25.23
C SER A 102 -1.72 3.19 23.71
N ALA A 103 -1.28 4.24 23.00
CA ALA A 103 -1.36 4.29 21.55
C ALA A 103 -0.46 3.24 20.88
N MET A 104 -0.96 2.61 19.84
CA MET A 104 -0.24 1.63 19.02
C MET A 104 0.04 2.18 17.61
N ASN A 105 0.80 1.43 16.81
CA ASN A 105 1.08 1.83 15.43
C ASN A 105 -0.21 1.97 14.61
N GLY A 106 -0.35 3.08 13.89
CA GLY A 106 -1.50 3.41 13.05
C GLY A 106 -2.65 4.09 13.81
N ASP A 107 -2.65 4.12 15.14
CA ASP A 107 -3.72 4.77 15.90
C ASP A 107 -3.80 6.27 15.57
N ILE A 108 -5.02 6.77 15.38
CA ILE A 108 -5.27 8.21 15.29
C ILE A 108 -5.36 8.76 16.72
N VAL A 109 -4.63 9.82 17.00
CA VAL A 109 -4.48 10.38 18.36
C VAL A 109 -4.59 11.90 18.37
N LEU A 110 -4.86 12.44 19.55
CA LEU A 110 -4.63 13.84 19.88
C LEU A 110 -3.37 13.94 20.74
N VAL A 111 -2.36 14.66 20.25
CA VAL A 111 -1.08 14.91 20.92
C VAL A 111 -1.01 16.34 21.42
N ARG A 112 -0.41 16.55 22.60
CA ARG A 112 0.00 17.87 23.08
C ARG A 112 1.48 18.05 22.83
N ILE A 113 1.87 19.11 22.12
CA ILE A 113 3.27 19.50 21.96
C ILE A 113 3.81 19.93 23.33
N THR A 114 4.86 19.26 23.81
CA THR A 114 5.49 19.46 25.12
C THR A 114 6.76 20.30 25.03
N SER A 115 7.49 20.20 23.92
CA SER A 115 8.71 20.97 23.67
C SER A 115 8.81 21.45 22.22
N LYS A 116 9.48 22.60 22.04
CA LYS A 116 10.06 23.05 20.78
C LYS A 116 11.53 23.31 21.06
N SER A 117 12.42 22.53 20.46
CA SER A 117 13.86 22.66 20.68
C SER A 117 14.37 24.03 20.20
N GLU A 118 14.96 24.82 21.11
CA GLU A 118 15.44 26.19 20.82
C GLU A 118 16.51 26.25 19.72
N SER A 119 17.16 25.11 19.42
CA SER A 119 18.18 24.96 18.38
C SER A 119 17.64 24.46 17.03
N GLY A 120 16.32 24.43 16.83
CA GLY A 120 15.70 23.94 15.59
C GLY A 120 15.61 22.41 15.50
N GLY A 121 15.68 21.71 16.64
CA GLY A 121 15.41 20.27 16.69
C GLY A 121 13.94 19.92 16.46
N ARG A 122 13.66 18.62 16.26
CA ARG A 122 12.29 18.07 16.10
C ARG A 122 11.39 18.48 17.27
N MET A 123 10.09 18.66 17.00
CA MET A 123 9.11 18.88 18.07
C MET A 123 8.88 17.61 18.87
N GLU A 124 8.54 17.75 20.15
CA GLU A 124 8.24 16.64 21.06
C GLU A 124 6.81 16.79 21.61
N GLY A 125 6.15 15.67 21.93
CA GLY A 125 4.78 15.70 22.45
C GLY A 125 4.34 14.46 23.23
N GLU A 126 3.24 14.59 23.97
CA GLU A 126 2.54 13.50 24.66
C GLU A 126 1.21 13.14 23.97
N VAL A 127 0.88 11.85 23.89
CA VAL A 127 -0.47 11.41 23.49
C VAL A 127 -1.44 11.77 24.61
N VAL A 128 -2.42 12.62 24.35
CA VAL A 128 -3.45 13.02 25.32
C VAL A 128 -4.65 12.07 25.29
N ARG A 129 -5.09 11.66 24.10
CA ARG A 129 -6.22 10.74 23.87
C ARG A 129 -5.99 9.97 22.57
N VAL A 130 -6.32 8.68 22.57
CA VAL A 130 -6.51 7.91 21.33
C VAL A 130 -7.92 8.19 20.82
N VAL A 131 -8.02 8.55 19.54
CA VAL A 131 -9.27 8.86 18.84
C VAL A 131 -9.82 7.59 18.19
N GLN A 132 -8.99 6.90 17.40
CA GLN A 132 -9.35 5.68 16.68
C GLN A 132 -8.22 4.67 16.81
N ARG A 133 -8.58 3.41 17.09
CA ARG A 133 -7.65 2.27 17.07
C ARG A 133 -7.46 1.77 15.64
N ALA A 134 -6.21 1.53 15.24
CA ALA A 134 -5.90 0.85 13.97
C ALA A 134 -5.61 -0.65 14.18
N ILE A 135 -4.92 -0.99 15.28
CA ILE A 135 -4.64 -2.37 15.65
C ILE A 135 -5.69 -2.82 16.66
N THR A 136 -6.65 -3.63 16.20
CA THR A 136 -7.61 -4.37 17.03
C THR A 136 -7.22 -5.84 17.15
N GLN A 137 -6.54 -6.37 16.14
CA GLN A 137 -6.08 -7.76 16.05
C GLN A 137 -4.58 -7.82 15.79
N ILE A 138 -3.91 -8.82 16.35
CA ILE A 138 -2.47 -9.08 16.21
C ILE A 138 -2.28 -10.51 15.70
N VAL A 139 -1.42 -10.68 14.69
CA VAL A 139 -0.89 -11.99 14.31
C VAL A 139 0.45 -12.21 15.02
N GLY A 140 0.68 -13.41 15.53
CA GLY A 140 1.92 -13.77 16.19
C GLY A 140 2.09 -15.26 16.41
N VAL A 141 3.24 -15.65 16.96
CA VAL A 141 3.53 -17.03 17.40
C VAL A 141 3.17 -17.19 18.87
N LEU A 142 2.34 -18.18 19.19
CA LEU A 142 1.96 -18.48 20.56
C LEU A 142 3.02 -19.34 21.28
N GLU A 143 3.30 -19.02 22.55
CA GLU A 143 4.12 -19.81 23.47
C GLU A 143 3.36 -20.03 24.79
N ASN A 144 3.05 -21.31 25.10
CA ASN A 144 2.39 -21.68 26.35
C ASN A 144 3.38 -21.79 27.52
N HIS A 145 2.96 -21.29 28.68
CA HIS A 145 3.55 -21.55 29.99
C HIS A 145 2.56 -22.31 30.90
N GLU A 146 2.94 -22.62 32.14
CA GLU A 146 2.12 -23.44 33.03
C GLU A 146 0.76 -22.79 33.40
N ALA A 147 0.72 -21.46 33.54
CA ALA A 147 -0.45 -20.72 34.04
C ALA A 147 -1.13 -19.79 33.01
N PHE A 148 -0.47 -19.48 31.89
CA PHE A 148 -0.88 -18.52 30.86
C PHE A 148 -0.15 -18.85 29.55
N ALA A 149 -0.48 -18.15 28.46
CA ALA A 149 0.34 -18.12 27.25
C ALA A 149 0.75 -16.68 26.92
N PHE A 150 1.81 -16.53 26.14
CA PHE A 150 2.15 -15.29 25.45
C PHE A 150 2.01 -15.48 23.94
N VAL A 151 1.79 -14.38 23.22
CA VAL A 151 1.91 -14.31 21.76
C VAL A 151 2.97 -13.29 21.41
N LEU A 152 4.00 -13.76 20.71
CA LEU A 152 5.09 -12.97 20.15
C LEU A 152 4.60 -12.34 18.83
N PRO A 153 4.43 -11.00 18.73
CA PRO A 153 3.86 -10.38 17.54
C PRO A 153 4.75 -10.50 16.29
N ASP A 154 4.13 -10.66 15.12
CA ASP A 154 4.82 -10.64 13.82
C ASP A 154 5.27 -9.23 13.39
N ASP A 155 4.69 -8.19 13.99
CA ASP A 155 5.09 -6.80 13.76
C ASP A 155 6.05 -6.33 14.87
N GLN A 156 7.33 -6.24 14.54
CA GLN A 156 8.40 -5.80 15.46
C GLN A 156 8.20 -4.37 16.02
N ARG A 157 7.25 -3.57 15.51
CA ARG A 157 6.82 -2.31 16.13
C ARG A 157 6.06 -2.55 17.45
N ILE A 158 5.45 -3.71 17.63
CA ILE A 158 4.77 -4.16 18.85
C ILE A 158 5.79 -4.89 19.74
N ASN A 159 6.71 -4.13 20.34
CA ASN A 159 7.86 -4.67 21.07
C ASN A 159 7.56 -5.18 22.50
N ARG A 160 6.34 -5.68 22.73
CA ARG A 160 5.89 -6.34 23.96
C ARG A 160 5.01 -7.53 23.61
N ASP A 161 5.26 -8.65 24.26
CA ASP A 161 4.46 -9.86 24.14
C ASP A 161 3.02 -9.62 24.59
N ILE A 162 2.05 -10.26 23.93
CA ILE A 162 0.63 -10.16 24.27
C ILE A 162 0.29 -11.27 25.26
N PHE A 163 -0.23 -10.90 26.43
CA PHE A 163 -0.65 -11.86 27.46
C PHE A 163 -1.98 -12.50 27.07
N ILE A 164 -2.05 -13.83 27.10
CA ILE A 164 -3.25 -14.62 26.80
C ILE A 164 -3.62 -15.44 28.05
N PRO A 165 -4.77 -15.19 28.69
CA PRO A 165 -5.31 -16.05 29.74
C PRO A 165 -5.46 -17.49 29.25
N LYS A 166 -5.23 -18.48 30.11
CA LYS A 166 -5.10 -19.88 29.68
C LYS A 166 -6.39 -20.45 29.05
N ASP A 167 -7.54 -20.00 29.50
CA ASP A 167 -8.88 -20.27 28.96
C ASP A 167 -9.18 -19.55 27.63
N LYS A 168 -8.38 -18.53 27.29
CA LYS A 168 -8.49 -17.67 26.09
C LYS A 168 -7.52 -18.05 24.96
N THR A 169 -6.92 -19.23 25.04
CA THR A 169 -5.95 -19.75 24.05
C THR A 169 -6.57 -20.47 22.85
N MET A 170 -7.90 -20.70 22.84
CA MET A 170 -8.59 -21.64 21.94
C MET A 170 -7.99 -23.06 21.90
N GLY A 171 -7.14 -23.45 22.86
CA GLY A 171 -6.41 -24.72 22.84
C GLY A 171 -5.18 -24.74 21.92
N ALA A 172 -4.71 -23.57 21.45
CA ALA A 172 -3.49 -23.45 20.67
C ALA A 172 -2.24 -23.98 21.42
N VAL A 173 -1.33 -24.61 20.67
CA VAL A 173 -0.06 -25.17 21.20
C VAL A 173 1.13 -24.29 20.80
N SER A 174 2.22 -24.38 21.57
CA SER A 174 3.41 -23.56 21.35
C SER A 174 3.99 -23.75 19.94
N GLY A 175 4.34 -22.65 19.27
CA GLY A 175 4.82 -22.66 17.88
C GLY A 175 3.72 -22.52 16.83
N GLN A 176 2.44 -22.49 17.19
CA GLN A 176 1.36 -22.12 16.27
C GLN A 176 1.31 -20.61 16.02
N LYS A 177 0.96 -20.25 14.79
CA LYS A 177 0.54 -18.89 14.41
C LYS A 177 -0.93 -18.72 14.79
N VAL A 178 -1.24 -17.61 15.44
CA VAL A 178 -2.58 -17.29 15.94
C VAL A 178 -2.95 -15.84 15.63
N VAL A 179 -4.25 -15.58 15.51
CA VAL A 179 -4.80 -14.23 15.52
C VAL A 179 -5.38 -13.96 16.91
N VAL A 180 -4.94 -12.87 17.52
CA VAL A 180 -5.35 -12.41 18.86
C VAL A 180 -6.20 -11.16 18.72
N GLN A 181 -7.40 -11.17 19.29
CA GLN A 181 -8.18 -9.96 19.54
C GLN A 181 -7.63 -9.26 20.79
N ILE A 182 -7.25 -7.98 20.67
CA ILE A 182 -6.84 -7.18 21.83
C ILE A 182 -8.10 -6.84 22.65
N ASN A 183 -8.04 -7.14 23.95
CA ASN A 183 -9.07 -6.83 24.92
C ASN A 183 -8.62 -5.71 25.89
N VAL A 184 -7.32 -5.68 26.22
CA VAL A 184 -6.70 -4.59 27.00
C VAL A 184 -5.45 -4.11 26.26
N TYR A 185 -5.43 -2.82 25.91
CA TYR A 185 -4.28 -2.17 25.29
C TYR A 185 -3.14 -1.98 26.31
N PRO A 186 -1.87 -1.99 25.89
CA PRO A 186 -0.74 -1.87 26.82
C PRO A 186 -0.74 -0.45 27.40
N GLU A 187 -0.60 -0.29 28.71
CA GLU A 187 -0.50 1.04 29.34
C GLU A 187 0.62 1.10 30.37
N GLY A 188 1.54 2.06 30.20
CA GLY A 188 2.69 2.25 31.09
C GLY A 188 3.57 1.01 31.20
N ARG A 189 3.46 0.27 32.32
CA ARG A 189 4.19 -0.98 32.56
C ARG A 189 3.40 -2.26 32.26
N SER A 190 2.09 -2.17 32.01
CA SER A 190 1.29 -3.33 31.65
C SER A 190 1.63 -3.82 30.23
N ALA A 191 1.60 -5.13 30.03
CA ALA A 191 1.50 -5.71 28.70
C ALA A 191 0.10 -5.48 28.12
N ALA A 192 -0.09 -5.78 26.84
CA ALA A 192 -1.42 -5.93 26.27
C ALA A 192 -2.00 -7.30 26.70
N GLU A 193 -3.32 -7.39 26.82
CA GLU A 193 -4.04 -8.64 27.06
C GLU A 193 -5.06 -8.88 25.95
N GLY A 194 -5.20 -10.14 25.52
CA GLY A 194 -6.11 -10.51 24.45
C GLY A 194 -6.58 -11.96 24.52
N GLU A 195 -7.41 -12.34 23.58
CA GLU A 195 -7.84 -13.72 23.37
C GLU A 195 -7.54 -14.18 21.95
N VAL A 196 -7.15 -15.45 21.81
CA VAL A 196 -7.05 -16.09 20.49
C VAL A 196 -8.46 -16.19 19.91
N ILE A 197 -8.62 -15.72 18.67
CA ILE A 197 -9.87 -15.82 17.89
C ILE A 197 -9.72 -16.75 16.68
N GLU A 198 -8.50 -17.07 16.27
CA GLU A 198 -8.20 -17.95 15.15
C GLU A 198 -6.83 -18.61 15.33
N ILE A 199 -6.70 -19.88 14.92
CA ILE A 199 -5.43 -20.62 14.89
C ILE A 199 -5.12 -20.89 13.42
N LEU A 200 -4.04 -20.31 12.90
CA LEU A 200 -3.70 -20.35 11.47
C LEU A 200 -3.00 -21.66 11.07
N GLY A 201 -2.27 -22.28 12.00
CA GLY A 201 -1.50 -23.50 11.80
C GLY A 201 -0.20 -23.48 12.60
N HIS A 202 0.69 -24.47 12.43
CA HIS A 202 2.05 -24.37 12.96
C HIS A 202 2.88 -23.42 12.08
N LYS A 203 3.82 -22.66 12.67
CA LYS A 203 4.63 -21.64 11.96
C LYS A 203 5.58 -22.17 10.87
N ASN A 204 5.56 -23.49 10.61
CA ASN A 204 6.34 -24.18 9.58
C ASN A 204 5.44 -24.88 8.54
N ASP A 205 4.11 -24.78 8.65
CA ASP A 205 3.19 -25.44 7.72
C ASP A 205 3.05 -24.60 6.44
N PRO A 206 3.05 -25.20 5.23
CA PRO A 206 2.95 -24.45 3.97
C PRO A 206 1.70 -23.55 3.89
N GLY A 207 1.88 -22.30 3.46
CA GLY A 207 0.81 -21.32 3.28
C GLY A 207 0.38 -20.57 4.55
N VAL A 208 0.78 -21.03 5.75
CA VAL A 208 0.55 -20.32 7.02
C VAL A 208 1.36 -19.02 7.08
N ASP A 209 2.48 -18.96 6.38
CA ASP A 209 3.33 -17.79 6.18
C ASP A 209 2.57 -16.66 5.45
N ILE A 210 1.96 -16.94 4.30
CA ILE A 210 1.15 -15.96 3.56
C ILE A 210 -0.14 -15.64 4.31
N LEU A 211 -0.81 -16.64 4.90
CA LEU A 211 -2.02 -16.43 5.71
C LEU A 211 -1.77 -15.51 6.92
N SER A 212 -0.58 -15.57 7.52
CA SER A 212 -0.16 -14.63 8.58
C SER A 212 -0.11 -13.19 8.07
N ILE A 213 0.40 -12.96 6.85
CA ILE A 213 0.43 -11.63 6.21
C ILE A 213 -0.98 -11.13 5.88
N ILE A 214 -1.85 -12.00 5.36
CA ILE A 214 -3.25 -11.70 5.06
C ILE A 214 -3.97 -11.16 6.30
N ARG A 215 -3.82 -11.84 7.45
CA ARG A 215 -4.49 -11.42 8.70
C ARG A 215 -3.79 -10.25 9.40
N LYS A 216 -2.46 -10.11 9.27
CA LYS A 216 -1.69 -8.92 9.71
C LYS A 216 -2.23 -7.64 9.07
N HIS A 217 -2.53 -7.69 7.77
CA HIS A 217 -3.09 -6.57 7.00
C HIS A 217 -4.63 -6.53 6.97
N GLN A 218 -5.29 -7.35 7.80
CA GLN A 218 -6.74 -7.43 7.95
C GLN A 218 -7.48 -7.57 6.59
N LEU A 219 -6.93 -8.38 5.67
CA LEU A 219 -7.48 -8.58 4.34
C LEU A 219 -8.64 -9.61 4.37
N PRO A 220 -9.86 -9.26 3.90
CA PRO A 220 -11.00 -10.16 3.95
C PRO A 220 -10.91 -11.22 2.84
N GLU A 221 -10.60 -12.46 3.20
CA GLU A 221 -10.59 -13.57 2.24
C GLU A 221 -12.01 -13.96 1.80
N GLN A 222 -12.89 -14.20 2.77
CA GLN A 222 -14.25 -14.69 2.53
C GLN A 222 -15.22 -13.55 2.18
N PHE A 223 -16.27 -13.88 1.41
CA PHE A 223 -17.38 -12.97 1.10
C PHE A 223 -18.59 -13.30 1.98
N PRO A 224 -19.30 -12.31 2.56
CA PRO A 224 -20.54 -12.52 3.31
C PRO A 224 -21.62 -13.24 2.49
N GLU A 225 -22.53 -13.95 3.16
CA GLU A 225 -23.59 -14.73 2.50
C GLU A 225 -24.51 -13.86 1.63
N GLU A 226 -24.85 -12.65 2.08
CA GLU A 226 -25.62 -11.65 1.31
C GLU A 226 -24.92 -11.23 0.01
N VAL A 227 -23.60 -11.04 0.03
CA VAL A 227 -22.77 -10.68 -1.13
C VAL A 227 -22.71 -11.85 -2.12
N MET A 228 -22.58 -13.07 -1.60
CA MET A 228 -22.61 -14.28 -2.40
C MET A 228 -24.00 -14.54 -2.99
N ALA A 229 -25.09 -14.19 -2.30
CA ALA A 229 -26.45 -14.30 -2.82
C ALA A 229 -26.68 -13.33 -3.99
N GLU A 230 -26.27 -12.06 -3.88
CA GLU A 230 -26.31 -11.11 -5.01
C GLU A 230 -25.44 -11.60 -6.19
N ALA A 231 -24.23 -12.10 -5.93
CA ALA A 231 -23.37 -12.65 -6.97
C ALA A 231 -23.98 -13.87 -7.68
N ILE A 232 -24.65 -14.76 -6.93
CA ILE A 232 -25.36 -15.93 -7.48
C ILE A 232 -26.56 -15.49 -8.33
N ALA A 233 -27.29 -14.46 -7.90
CA ALA A 233 -28.43 -13.91 -8.63
C ALA A 233 -28.04 -13.20 -9.94
N ALA A 234 -26.79 -12.77 -10.09
CA ALA A 234 -26.30 -12.20 -11.35
C ALA A 234 -26.35 -13.25 -12.50
N PRO A 235 -26.76 -12.83 -13.71
CA PRO A 235 -26.92 -13.74 -14.85
C PRO A 235 -25.57 -14.25 -15.39
N GLU A 236 -25.59 -15.42 -16.02
CA GLU A 236 -24.40 -16.02 -16.66
C GLU A 236 -24.26 -15.65 -18.14
N GLN A 237 -25.35 -15.16 -18.74
CA GLN A 237 -25.47 -14.78 -20.14
C GLN A 237 -26.37 -13.54 -20.24
N ILE A 238 -26.09 -12.67 -21.20
CA ILE A 238 -26.86 -11.46 -21.49
C ILE A 238 -27.96 -11.81 -22.50
N SER A 239 -29.13 -11.19 -22.39
CA SER A 239 -30.23 -11.37 -23.35
C SER A 239 -30.30 -10.28 -24.42
N GLU A 240 -30.79 -10.61 -25.63
CA GLU A 240 -31.01 -9.61 -26.69
C GLU A 240 -32.03 -8.52 -26.26
N GLU A 241 -33.02 -8.89 -25.44
CA GLU A 241 -33.99 -7.95 -24.87
C GLU A 241 -33.32 -6.95 -23.92
N GLU A 242 -32.35 -7.39 -23.12
CA GLU A 242 -31.55 -6.56 -22.20
C GLU A 242 -30.55 -5.65 -22.92
N ILE A 243 -30.02 -6.08 -24.06
CA ILE A 243 -29.20 -5.26 -24.97
C ILE A 243 -30.06 -4.16 -25.60
N PHE A 244 -31.20 -4.55 -26.17
CA PHE A 244 -32.13 -3.64 -26.86
C PHE A 244 -32.76 -2.62 -25.92
N SER A 245 -33.29 -3.06 -24.77
CA SER A 245 -33.96 -2.19 -23.80
C SER A 245 -33.04 -1.17 -23.12
N GLN A 246 -31.73 -1.45 -23.04
CA GLN A 246 -30.71 -0.48 -22.60
C GLN A 246 -30.16 0.41 -23.73
N GLY A 247 -30.63 0.27 -24.97
CA GLY A 247 -30.17 1.08 -26.12
C GLY A 247 -28.67 0.94 -26.42
N ARG A 248 -28.07 -0.22 -26.10
CA ARG A 248 -26.62 -0.42 -26.19
C ARG A 248 -26.14 -0.43 -27.63
N ARG A 249 -24.99 0.21 -27.89
CA ARG A 249 -24.31 0.11 -29.19
C ARG A 249 -23.81 -1.32 -29.40
N ASP A 250 -24.28 -1.98 -30.44
CA ASP A 250 -23.83 -3.32 -30.80
C ASP A 250 -22.50 -3.25 -31.57
N LEU A 251 -21.45 -3.82 -30.97
CA LEU A 251 -20.11 -3.92 -31.53
C LEU A 251 -19.69 -5.39 -31.69
N ARG A 252 -20.62 -6.36 -31.65
CA ARG A 252 -20.34 -7.81 -31.71
C ARG A 252 -19.77 -8.30 -33.05
N ASN A 253 -19.73 -7.43 -34.06
CA ASN A 253 -19.17 -7.68 -35.39
C ASN A 253 -17.84 -6.93 -35.64
N GLU A 254 -17.35 -6.13 -34.69
CA GLU A 254 -16.06 -5.45 -34.76
C GLU A 254 -14.91 -6.38 -34.32
N VAL A 255 -13.72 -6.20 -34.91
CA VAL A 255 -12.54 -7.02 -34.59
C VAL A 255 -11.89 -6.51 -33.29
N ILE A 256 -12.40 -7.00 -32.15
CA ILE A 256 -11.99 -6.58 -30.81
C ILE A 256 -11.25 -7.72 -30.10
N VAL A 257 -10.14 -7.44 -29.40
CA VAL A 257 -9.33 -8.43 -28.65
C VAL A 257 -9.03 -7.97 -27.22
N THR A 258 -8.76 -8.91 -26.31
CA THR A 258 -8.07 -8.62 -25.04
C THR A 258 -6.58 -8.99 -25.22
N ILE A 259 -5.67 -8.34 -24.49
CA ILE A 259 -4.23 -8.67 -24.50
C ILE A 259 -3.72 -8.67 -23.05
N ASP A 260 -3.50 -9.86 -22.50
CA ASP A 260 -3.30 -10.04 -21.06
C ASP A 260 -2.04 -10.86 -20.71
N GLY A 261 -1.74 -10.94 -19.41
CA GLY A 261 -0.90 -12.01 -18.89
C GLY A 261 -1.58 -13.37 -19.05
N ALA A 262 -0.83 -14.41 -19.43
CA ALA A 262 -1.39 -15.74 -19.68
C ALA A 262 -2.23 -16.30 -18.52
N ASP A 263 -1.82 -15.99 -17.28
CA ASP A 263 -2.43 -16.42 -16.02
C ASP A 263 -3.75 -15.68 -15.65
N ALA A 264 -4.04 -14.52 -16.28
CA ALA A 264 -5.14 -13.61 -15.93
C ALA A 264 -6.54 -14.16 -16.29
N LYS A 265 -7.56 -13.84 -15.48
CA LYS A 265 -8.95 -14.37 -15.61
C LYS A 265 -10.01 -13.28 -15.48
N ASP A 266 -9.67 -12.25 -14.74
CA ASP A 266 -10.30 -10.95 -14.54
C ASP A 266 -9.90 -9.98 -15.68
N LEU A 267 -10.43 -10.24 -16.89
CA LEU A 267 -10.13 -9.43 -18.08
C LEU A 267 -11.00 -8.16 -18.05
N ASP A 268 -10.43 -7.05 -17.59
CA ASP A 268 -11.10 -5.75 -17.44
C ASP A 268 -11.36 -5.04 -18.79
N ASP A 269 -10.39 -5.12 -19.72
CA ASP A 269 -10.36 -4.32 -20.95
C ASP A 269 -10.23 -5.13 -22.24
N ALA A 270 -10.78 -4.59 -23.32
CA ALA A 270 -10.62 -5.08 -24.68
C ALA A 270 -10.48 -3.89 -25.64
N VAL A 271 -9.70 -4.07 -26.71
CA VAL A 271 -9.28 -2.99 -27.61
C VAL A 271 -9.43 -3.35 -29.08
N HIS A 272 -9.59 -2.32 -29.91
CA HIS A 272 -9.37 -2.40 -31.36
C HIS A 272 -8.76 -1.09 -31.89
N VAL A 273 -8.00 -1.18 -32.98
CA VAL A 273 -7.54 0.00 -33.74
C VAL A 273 -7.86 -0.20 -35.22
N LYS A 274 -8.55 0.77 -35.82
CA LYS A 274 -8.84 0.81 -37.26
C LYS A 274 -8.46 2.15 -37.87
N ARG A 275 -8.28 2.17 -39.19
CA ARG A 275 -7.98 3.39 -39.96
C ARG A 275 -9.21 3.80 -40.76
N LEU A 276 -9.55 5.08 -40.71
CA LEU A 276 -10.67 5.67 -41.45
C LEU A 276 -10.26 6.12 -42.86
N ASP A 277 -11.25 6.35 -43.73
CA ASP A 277 -11.04 6.84 -45.11
C ASP A 277 -10.32 8.21 -45.18
N ASN A 278 -10.48 9.04 -44.13
CA ASN A 278 -9.75 10.31 -43.98
C ASN A 278 -8.27 10.11 -43.57
N GLY A 279 -7.85 8.87 -43.32
CA GLY A 279 -6.51 8.49 -42.89
C GLY A 279 -6.29 8.45 -41.38
N ASN A 280 -7.25 8.89 -40.56
CA ASN A 280 -7.13 8.93 -39.10
C ASN A 280 -7.22 7.54 -38.46
N TYR A 281 -6.71 7.43 -37.23
CA TYR A 281 -6.87 6.24 -36.40
C TYR A 281 -8.12 6.37 -35.54
N VAL A 282 -8.91 5.31 -35.43
CA VAL A 282 -9.89 5.13 -34.37
C VAL A 282 -9.38 4.06 -33.43
N LEU A 283 -9.25 4.42 -32.15
CA LEU A 283 -8.97 3.52 -31.05
C LEU A 283 -10.27 3.30 -30.26
N GLY A 284 -10.75 2.07 -30.22
CA GLY A 284 -11.80 1.66 -29.30
C GLY A 284 -11.20 1.02 -28.05
N VAL A 285 -11.54 1.54 -26.87
CA VAL A 285 -11.24 0.94 -25.57
C VAL A 285 -12.57 0.56 -24.92
N HIS A 286 -12.77 -0.73 -24.65
CA HIS A 286 -14.03 -1.31 -24.21
C HIS A 286 -13.82 -1.95 -22.84
N ILE A 287 -14.34 -1.33 -21.77
CA ILE A 287 -14.11 -1.76 -20.39
C ILE A 287 -15.34 -2.50 -19.86
N ALA A 288 -15.13 -3.57 -19.08
CA ALA A 288 -16.19 -4.33 -18.42
C ALA A 288 -17.19 -3.43 -17.67
N ASP A 289 -18.48 -3.55 -17.98
CA ASP A 289 -19.57 -2.75 -17.38
C ASP A 289 -19.94 -3.29 -15.98
N VAL A 290 -18.99 -3.26 -15.06
CA VAL A 290 -19.17 -3.76 -13.67
C VAL A 290 -20.21 -2.92 -12.92
N GLY A 291 -20.31 -1.63 -13.25
CA GLY A 291 -21.38 -0.73 -12.77
C GLY A 291 -22.79 -1.18 -13.18
N TYR A 292 -22.93 -2.08 -14.15
CA TYR A 292 -24.20 -2.76 -14.40
C TYR A 292 -24.55 -3.76 -13.31
N TYR A 293 -23.65 -4.67 -12.96
CA TYR A 293 -23.93 -5.79 -12.08
C TYR A 293 -23.88 -5.39 -10.59
N VAL A 294 -22.97 -4.48 -10.23
CA VAL A 294 -22.79 -3.99 -8.86
C VAL A 294 -23.45 -2.62 -8.71
N LYS A 295 -24.72 -2.59 -8.28
CA LYS A 295 -25.52 -1.37 -8.08
C LYS A 295 -25.08 -0.60 -6.82
N GLU A 296 -25.16 0.73 -6.80
CA GLU A 296 -24.85 1.52 -5.59
C GLU A 296 -25.70 1.02 -4.39
N ARG A 297 -25.06 0.88 -3.23
CA ARG A 297 -25.62 0.44 -1.94
C ARG A 297 -26.06 -1.03 -1.84
N SER A 298 -25.89 -1.84 -2.89
CA SER A 298 -26.07 -3.29 -2.80
C SER A 298 -25.03 -3.93 -1.87
N ALA A 299 -25.23 -5.18 -1.45
CA ALA A 299 -24.25 -5.88 -0.61
C ALA A 299 -22.88 -6.00 -1.32
N LEU A 300 -22.88 -6.32 -2.62
CA LEU A 300 -21.69 -6.29 -3.47
C LEU A 300 -20.99 -4.92 -3.50
N ASP A 301 -21.74 -3.81 -3.50
CA ASP A 301 -21.15 -2.47 -3.46
C ASP A 301 -20.51 -2.14 -2.12
N GLN A 302 -21.20 -2.48 -1.02
CA GLN A 302 -20.67 -2.27 0.32
C GLN A 302 -19.43 -3.13 0.59
N GLU A 303 -19.36 -4.34 0.02
CA GLU A 303 -18.17 -5.19 0.02
C GLU A 303 -17.04 -4.60 -0.83
N ALA A 304 -17.33 -4.21 -2.08
CA ALA A 304 -16.35 -3.68 -3.01
C ALA A 304 -15.74 -2.37 -2.48
N PHE A 305 -16.56 -1.51 -1.85
CA PHE A 305 -16.10 -0.35 -1.11
C PHE A 305 -15.16 -0.77 0.03
N ARG A 306 -15.59 -1.68 0.93
CA ARG A 306 -14.80 -2.11 2.09
C ARG A 306 -13.43 -2.68 1.68
N ARG A 307 -13.37 -3.43 0.57
CA ARG A 307 -12.12 -3.95 -0.01
C ARG A 307 -11.29 -2.86 -0.68
N GLY A 308 -11.92 -1.98 -1.46
CA GLY A 308 -11.32 -0.86 -2.20
C GLY A 308 -10.53 -1.24 -3.45
N THR A 309 -9.80 -2.37 -3.39
CA THR A 309 -9.06 -2.95 -4.51
C THR A 309 -8.89 -4.47 -4.31
N SER A 310 -8.61 -5.20 -5.40
CA SER A 310 -8.03 -6.55 -5.32
C SER A 310 -6.58 -6.46 -4.84
N VAL A 311 -6.08 -7.53 -4.20
CA VAL A 311 -4.69 -7.67 -3.73
C VAL A 311 -4.04 -8.89 -4.37
N TYR A 312 -2.89 -8.72 -5.01
CA TYR A 312 -2.22 -9.74 -5.84
C TYR A 312 -0.97 -10.29 -5.13
N LEU A 313 -1.19 -11.21 -4.19
CA LEU A 313 -0.12 -11.89 -3.45
C LEU A 313 0.58 -12.94 -4.33
N VAL A 314 1.77 -13.39 -3.91
CA VAL A 314 2.65 -14.26 -4.71
C VAL A 314 1.99 -15.60 -5.13
N ASP A 315 1.13 -16.17 -4.29
CA ASP A 315 0.45 -17.45 -4.59
C ASP A 315 -1.04 -17.31 -4.95
N ARG A 316 -1.68 -16.16 -4.67
CA ARG A 316 -3.13 -15.98 -4.79
C ARG A 316 -3.54 -14.51 -4.93
N VAL A 317 -4.73 -14.30 -5.50
CA VAL A 317 -5.41 -12.99 -5.51
C VAL A 317 -6.51 -12.99 -4.45
N ILE A 318 -6.59 -11.94 -3.64
CA ILE A 318 -7.78 -11.62 -2.83
C ILE A 318 -8.60 -10.60 -3.65
N PRO A 319 -9.70 -11.01 -4.30
CA PRO A 319 -10.39 -10.14 -5.26
C PRO A 319 -11.29 -9.13 -4.56
N MET A 320 -11.51 -7.98 -5.21
CA MET A 320 -12.52 -6.98 -4.80
C MET A 320 -13.96 -7.50 -4.95
N LEU A 321 -14.20 -8.39 -5.92
CA LEU A 321 -15.52 -8.93 -6.26
C LEU A 321 -15.52 -10.47 -6.27
N PRO A 322 -16.65 -11.14 -5.97
CA PRO A 322 -16.73 -12.59 -6.06
C PRO A 322 -16.38 -13.12 -7.45
N HIS A 323 -15.67 -14.25 -7.53
CA HIS A 323 -15.16 -14.81 -8.80
C HIS A 323 -16.23 -15.07 -9.88
N ARG A 324 -17.49 -15.30 -9.48
CA ARG A 324 -18.63 -15.42 -10.41
C ARG A 324 -18.86 -14.14 -11.23
N LEU A 325 -18.59 -12.97 -10.65
CA LEU A 325 -18.55 -11.70 -11.35
C LEU A 325 -17.19 -11.50 -12.01
N SER A 326 -16.11 -11.46 -11.20
CA SER A 326 -14.78 -11.01 -11.66
C SER A 326 -14.21 -11.83 -12.81
N ASN A 327 -14.40 -13.16 -12.79
CA ASN A 327 -13.87 -14.07 -13.80
C ASN A 327 -14.98 -14.55 -14.77
N GLY A 328 -16.24 -14.27 -14.45
CA GLY A 328 -17.42 -14.79 -15.15
C GLY A 328 -18.08 -13.74 -16.04
N ILE A 329 -19.15 -13.10 -15.56
CA ILE A 329 -19.99 -12.21 -16.37
C ILE A 329 -19.39 -10.81 -16.59
N CYS A 330 -18.51 -10.33 -15.70
CA CYS A 330 -17.81 -9.06 -15.91
C CYS A 330 -16.59 -9.21 -16.82
N SER A 331 -15.77 -10.24 -16.60
CA SER A 331 -14.58 -10.53 -17.41
C SER A 331 -14.93 -10.68 -18.90
N LEU A 332 -14.15 -10.00 -19.75
CA LEU A 332 -14.31 -9.92 -21.21
C LEU A 332 -13.85 -11.20 -21.95
N ASN A 333 -14.25 -12.34 -21.40
CA ASN A 333 -13.98 -13.70 -21.85
C ASN A 333 -14.14 -13.87 -23.38
N PRO A 334 -13.28 -14.69 -24.02
CA PRO A 334 -13.23 -14.81 -25.48
C PRO A 334 -14.55 -15.32 -26.09
N LYS A 335 -14.97 -14.70 -27.19
CA LYS A 335 -16.02 -15.20 -28.11
C LYS A 335 -17.42 -15.36 -27.49
N VAL A 336 -17.68 -14.69 -26.38
CA VAL A 336 -19.00 -14.57 -25.74
C VAL A 336 -19.43 -13.10 -25.63
N ASP A 337 -20.74 -12.87 -25.58
CA ASP A 337 -21.28 -11.50 -25.50
C ASP A 337 -21.00 -10.91 -24.11
N ARG A 338 -20.55 -9.65 -24.08
CA ARG A 338 -20.21 -8.94 -22.85
C ARG A 338 -20.62 -7.48 -22.90
N LEU A 339 -21.18 -6.99 -21.80
CA LEU A 339 -21.58 -5.60 -21.62
C LEU A 339 -20.34 -4.77 -21.29
N THR A 340 -20.15 -3.67 -22.01
CA THR A 340 -19.03 -2.75 -21.80
C THR A 340 -19.49 -1.30 -21.69
N LEU A 341 -18.67 -0.51 -21.00
CA LEU A 341 -18.64 0.94 -21.09
C LEU A 341 -17.42 1.29 -21.95
N SER A 342 -17.66 1.87 -23.12
CA SER A 342 -16.65 2.10 -24.14
C SER A 342 -16.25 3.56 -24.25
N CYS A 343 -14.98 3.80 -24.58
CA CYS A 343 -14.44 5.07 -25.02
C CYS A 343 -13.83 4.88 -26.42
N GLU A 344 -14.42 5.51 -27.43
CA GLU A 344 -13.91 5.53 -28.81
C GLU A 344 -13.24 6.88 -29.06
N MET A 345 -12.02 6.88 -29.60
CA MET A 345 -11.19 8.08 -29.79
C MET A 345 -10.64 8.14 -31.22
N GLU A 346 -10.85 9.27 -31.92
CA GLU A 346 -10.29 9.53 -33.24
C GLU A 346 -9.04 10.42 -33.15
N PHE A 347 -7.91 9.93 -33.69
CA PHE A 347 -6.62 10.61 -33.70
C PHE A 347 -6.19 10.98 -35.12
N GLU A 348 -5.90 12.27 -35.34
CA GLU A 348 -5.35 12.78 -36.60
C GLU A 348 -3.98 12.14 -36.88
N ALA A 349 -3.84 11.41 -37.98
CA ALA A 349 -2.64 10.59 -38.21
C ALA A 349 -1.31 11.36 -38.26
N GLY A 350 -1.33 12.62 -38.71
CA GLY A 350 -0.12 13.45 -38.83
C GLY A 350 0.35 14.09 -37.52
N THR A 351 -0.53 14.33 -36.56
CA THR A 351 -0.22 15.06 -35.31
C THR A 351 -0.46 14.23 -34.04
N LEU A 352 -1.25 13.15 -34.17
CA LEU A 352 -1.85 12.38 -33.09
C LEU A 352 -2.61 13.26 -32.08
N LYS A 353 -3.17 14.37 -32.55
CA LYS A 353 -4.19 15.13 -31.82
C LYS A 353 -5.49 14.33 -31.85
N GLN A 354 -6.13 14.20 -30.69
CA GLN A 354 -7.50 13.74 -30.59
C GLN A 354 -8.43 14.79 -31.22
N VAL A 355 -9.19 14.40 -32.22
CA VAL A 355 -10.10 15.30 -32.96
C VAL A 355 -11.57 15.07 -32.59
N ARG A 356 -11.89 13.89 -32.08
CA ARG A 356 -13.21 13.45 -31.63
C ARG A 356 -13.04 12.33 -30.61
N HIS A 357 -13.99 12.21 -29.68
CA HIS A 357 -14.21 11.00 -28.89
C HIS A 357 -15.70 10.81 -28.58
N ASP A 358 -16.06 9.62 -28.15
CA ASP A 358 -17.43 9.20 -27.82
C ASP A 358 -17.39 8.19 -26.66
N ILE A 359 -18.28 8.34 -25.66
CA ILE A 359 -18.30 7.52 -24.44
C ILE A 359 -19.72 6.96 -24.28
N PHE A 360 -19.86 5.63 -24.34
CA PHE A 360 -21.17 4.99 -24.49
C PHE A 360 -21.22 3.56 -23.92
N THR A 361 -22.42 3.13 -23.51
CA THR A 361 -22.69 1.73 -23.15
C THR A 361 -22.92 0.87 -24.39
N SER A 362 -22.28 -0.30 -24.43
CA SER A 362 -22.27 -1.19 -25.59
C SER A 362 -22.36 -2.66 -25.19
N VAL A 363 -22.43 -3.52 -26.21
CA VAL A 363 -22.16 -4.96 -26.12
C VAL A 363 -21.07 -5.32 -27.14
N ILE A 364 -20.09 -6.11 -26.72
CA ILE A 364 -19.01 -6.64 -27.57
C ILE A 364 -19.07 -8.17 -27.61
N ARG A 365 -18.39 -8.76 -28.59
CA ARG A 365 -18.00 -10.18 -28.62
C ARG A 365 -16.54 -10.24 -29.07
N THR A 366 -15.64 -10.56 -28.15
CA THR A 366 -14.19 -10.54 -28.43
C THR A 366 -13.83 -11.61 -29.46
N THR A 367 -13.07 -11.21 -30.49
CA THR A 367 -12.60 -12.08 -31.59
C THR A 367 -11.57 -13.09 -31.11
N GLU A 368 -10.68 -12.69 -30.18
CA GLU A 368 -9.73 -13.59 -29.52
C GLU A 368 -9.25 -13.03 -28.17
N ARG A 369 -8.83 -13.91 -27.25
CA ARG A 369 -8.01 -13.55 -26.07
C ARG A 369 -6.54 -13.76 -26.42
N MET A 370 -5.77 -12.69 -26.53
CA MET A 370 -4.34 -12.74 -26.79
C MET A 370 -3.54 -12.78 -25.47
N THR A 371 -2.24 -13.07 -25.58
CA THR A 371 -1.29 -12.83 -24.49
C THR A 371 -0.26 -11.79 -24.91
N TYR A 372 0.30 -11.05 -23.95
CA TYR A 372 1.43 -10.15 -24.24
C TYR A 372 2.58 -10.88 -24.94
N THR A 373 2.87 -12.12 -24.54
CA THR A 373 3.91 -12.96 -25.15
C THR A 373 3.64 -13.27 -26.63
N ASP A 374 2.41 -13.62 -26.99
CA ASP A 374 2.04 -13.88 -28.39
C ASP A 374 2.11 -12.59 -29.24
N VAL A 375 1.60 -11.47 -28.72
CA VAL A 375 1.60 -10.18 -29.45
C VAL A 375 3.03 -9.64 -29.62
N ARG A 376 3.86 -9.71 -28.57
CA ARG A 376 5.29 -9.39 -28.62
C ARG A 376 6.00 -10.21 -29.70
N ARG A 377 5.74 -11.51 -29.78
CA ARG A 377 6.31 -12.41 -30.81
C ARG A 377 5.81 -12.07 -32.21
N ILE A 378 4.52 -11.77 -32.39
CA ILE A 378 3.97 -11.37 -33.70
C ILE A 378 4.64 -10.10 -34.25
N LEU A 379 4.85 -9.09 -33.40
CA LEU A 379 5.44 -7.80 -33.78
C LEU A 379 6.96 -7.87 -33.98
N MET A 380 7.68 -8.55 -33.08
CA MET A 380 9.16 -8.61 -33.09
C MET A 380 9.74 -9.70 -34.01
N ALA A 381 8.93 -10.32 -34.87
CA ALA A 381 9.34 -11.47 -35.67
C ALA A 381 9.87 -11.10 -37.06
N ASP A 382 11.15 -11.37 -37.28
CA ASP A 382 12.01 -10.94 -38.39
C ASP A 382 12.38 -12.11 -39.35
N GLU A 383 13.54 -12.04 -40.03
CA GLU A 383 14.04 -13.10 -40.90
C GLU A 383 14.70 -14.27 -40.14
N GLU A 384 15.19 -14.07 -38.91
CA GLU A 384 15.83 -15.11 -38.09
C GLU A 384 14.81 -15.85 -37.22
N ASN A 385 13.79 -15.15 -36.71
CA ASN A 385 12.61 -15.73 -36.07
C ASN A 385 11.30 -15.22 -36.72
N PRO A 386 10.85 -15.83 -37.83
CA PRO A 386 9.66 -15.35 -38.55
C PRO A 386 8.32 -15.59 -37.85
N GLU A 387 8.29 -16.44 -36.80
CA GLU A 387 7.08 -16.83 -36.05
C GLU A 387 5.91 -17.30 -36.94
N THR A 388 6.22 -18.03 -38.03
CA THR A 388 5.29 -18.36 -39.11
C THR A 388 4.00 -19.04 -38.62
N GLU A 389 4.09 -20.09 -37.79
CA GLU A 389 2.91 -20.80 -37.26
C GLU A 389 2.00 -19.87 -36.42
N LEU A 390 2.59 -18.90 -35.72
CA LEU A 390 1.88 -17.93 -34.89
C LEU A 390 1.19 -16.87 -35.75
N LYS A 391 1.89 -16.37 -36.78
CA LYS A 391 1.35 -15.40 -37.75
C LYS A 391 0.26 -16.02 -38.62
N GLU A 392 0.39 -17.28 -39.04
CA GLU A 392 -0.68 -18.02 -39.75
C GLU A 392 -1.92 -18.20 -38.87
N ARG A 393 -1.75 -18.63 -37.61
CA ARG A 393 -2.84 -18.81 -36.65
C ARG A 393 -3.65 -17.53 -36.41
N TYR A 394 -2.98 -16.38 -36.32
CA TYR A 394 -3.61 -15.09 -36.04
C TYR A 394 -3.68 -14.16 -37.26
N ALA A 395 -3.62 -14.72 -38.49
CA ALA A 395 -3.53 -13.96 -39.74
C ALA A 395 -4.52 -12.78 -39.89
N PRO A 396 -5.82 -12.90 -39.50
CA PRO A 396 -6.79 -11.79 -39.59
C PRO A 396 -6.51 -10.60 -38.67
N LEU A 397 -5.64 -10.76 -37.66
CA LEU A 397 -5.36 -9.75 -36.63
C LEU A 397 -4.04 -9.00 -36.88
N LEU A 398 -3.18 -9.48 -37.78
CA LEU A 398 -1.80 -8.99 -37.95
C LEU A 398 -1.74 -7.50 -38.32
N ASP A 399 -2.62 -7.03 -39.20
CA ASP A 399 -2.63 -5.63 -39.61
C ASP A 399 -3.21 -4.71 -38.53
N MET A 400 -4.13 -5.21 -37.71
CA MET A 400 -4.57 -4.50 -36.50
C MET A 400 -3.42 -4.35 -35.51
N PHE A 401 -2.65 -5.41 -35.23
CA PHE A 401 -1.50 -5.31 -34.31
C PHE A 401 -0.44 -4.30 -34.78
N LYS A 402 -0.18 -4.19 -36.09
CA LYS A 402 0.70 -3.15 -36.65
C LYS A 402 0.15 -1.74 -36.44
N LEU A 403 -1.15 -1.53 -36.69
CA LEU A 403 -1.81 -0.24 -36.42
C LEU A 403 -1.79 0.10 -34.92
N MET A 404 -1.90 -0.91 -34.05
CA MET A 404 -1.80 -0.73 -32.60
C MET A 404 -0.39 -0.31 -32.18
N GLU A 405 0.66 -0.97 -32.70
CA GLU A 405 2.06 -0.60 -32.48
C GLU A 405 2.37 0.82 -32.98
N GLU A 406 1.93 1.16 -34.20
CA GLU A 406 2.14 2.50 -34.79
C GLU A 406 1.51 3.60 -33.92
N LEU A 407 0.24 3.42 -33.54
CA LEU A 407 -0.51 4.37 -32.73
C LEU A 407 0.09 4.50 -31.33
N ALA A 408 0.33 3.39 -30.62
CA ALA A 408 0.90 3.42 -29.27
C ALA A 408 2.30 4.03 -29.25
N THR A 409 3.17 3.64 -30.18
CA THR A 409 4.51 4.25 -30.32
C THR A 409 4.42 5.75 -30.61
N GLY A 410 3.38 6.18 -31.33
CA GLY A 410 3.05 7.59 -31.55
C GLY A 410 2.58 8.33 -30.29
N LEU A 411 1.64 7.75 -29.55
CA LEU A 411 1.13 8.27 -28.28
C LEU A 411 2.26 8.37 -27.23
N ARG A 412 3.12 7.35 -27.10
CA ARG A 412 4.30 7.36 -26.22
C ARG A 412 5.23 8.53 -26.54
N ARG A 413 5.56 8.73 -27.82
CA ARG A 413 6.37 9.89 -28.27
C ARG A 413 5.72 11.23 -27.93
N LYS A 414 4.39 11.34 -28.00
CA LYS A 414 3.63 12.54 -27.61
C LYS A 414 3.64 12.74 -26.09
N ARG A 415 3.43 11.68 -25.28
CA ARG A 415 3.46 11.65 -23.81
C ARG A 415 4.83 12.06 -23.26
N MET A 416 5.92 11.52 -23.81
CA MET A 416 7.29 11.90 -23.44
C MET A 416 7.65 13.32 -23.89
N LYS A 417 7.18 13.77 -25.07
CA LYS A 417 7.36 15.16 -25.52
C LYS A 417 6.61 16.17 -24.66
N ARG A 418 5.43 15.82 -24.14
CA ARG A 418 4.67 16.60 -23.14
C ARG A 418 5.47 16.70 -21.83
N GLY A 419 6.07 15.59 -21.41
CA GLY A 419 7.08 15.59 -20.35
C GLY A 419 6.91 14.52 -19.28
N ALA A 420 6.14 13.46 -19.55
CA ALA A 420 5.99 12.34 -18.62
C ALA A 420 7.36 11.75 -18.20
N ILE A 421 7.39 11.13 -17.02
CA ILE A 421 8.57 10.51 -16.43
C ILE A 421 8.40 9.00 -16.54
N ASP A 422 9.26 8.34 -17.32
CA ASP A 422 9.23 6.90 -17.59
C ASP A 422 10.25 6.19 -16.68
N PHE A 423 9.78 5.75 -15.52
CA PHE A 423 10.60 5.07 -14.52
C PHE A 423 10.71 3.56 -14.82
N ASP A 424 11.76 3.18 -15.56
CA ASP A 424 12.05 1.79 -15.91
C ASP A 424 12.70 1.01 -14.75
N PHE A 425 11.92 0.72 -13.70
CA PHE A 425 12.34 -0.12 -12.57
C PHE A 425 12.07 -1.60 -12.82
N GLN A 426 13.01 -2.46 -12.40
CA GLN A 426 12.92 -3.90 -12.65
C GLN A 426 12.13 -4.60 -11.54
N GLU A 427 10.86 -4.91 -11.81
CA GLU A 427 10.00 -5.68 -10.92
C GLU A 427 10.32 -7.19 -10.92
N SER A 428 10.00 -7.87 -9.81
CA SER A 428 10.08 -9.33 -9.67
C SER A 428 8.82 -10.04 -10.19
N LYS A 429 8.99 -11.22 -10.80
CA LYS A 429 8.00 -12.31 -10.73
C LYS A 429 8.64 -13.45 -9.95
N ILE A 430 8.20 -13.63 -8.70
CA ILE A 430 8.52 -14.82 -7.92
C ILE A 430 7.71 -15.97 -8.51
N ILE A 431 8.37 -17.12 -8.72
CA ILE A 431 7.76 -18.34 -9.23
C ILE A 431 7.67 -19.32 -8.04
N VAL A 432 6.47 -19.85 -7.81
CA VAL A 432 6.19 -20.83 -6.74
C VAL A 432 5.78 -22.19 -7.30
N ASP A 433 5.97 -23.24 -6.52
CA ASP A 433 5.47 -24.58 -6.80
C ASP A 433 4.00 -24.80 -6.34
N GLU A 434 3.47 -26.01 -6.56
CA GLU A 434 2.13 -26.42 -6.12
C GLU A 434 1.91 -26.39 -4.59
N GLN A 435 2.97 -26.21 -3.79
CA GLN A 435 2.91 -26.08 -2.34
C GLN A 435 3.09 -24.61 -1.90
N GLY A 436 3.21 -23.68 -2.84
CA GLY A 436 3.41 -22.26 -2.57
C GLY A 436 4.84 -21.91 -2.13
N LYS A 437 5.81 -22.81 -2.30
CA LYS A 437 7.23 -22.53 -2.00
C LYS A 437 7.87 -21.79 -3.17
N ALA A 438 8.64 -20.73 -2.91
CA ALA A 438 9.46 -20.07 -3.92
C ALA A 438 10.51 -21.04 -4.50
N ILE A 439 10.53 -21.15 -5.83
CA ILE A 439 11.45 -22.00 -6.61
C ILE A 439 12.35 -21.21 -7.57
N ASP A 440 11.91 -20.02 -8.00
CA ASP A 440 12.72 -19.12 -8.84
C ASP A 440 12.26 -17.66 -8.68
N ILE A 441 13.12 -16.71 -9.04
CA ILE A 441 12.82 -15.27 -9.03
C ILE A 441 13.37 -14.67 -10.31
N VAL A 442 12.47 -14.26 -11.21
CA VAL A 442 12.82 -13.66 -12.50
C VAL A 442 12.42 -12.18 -12.55
N LYS A 443 13.03 -11.42 -13.46
CA LYS A 443 12.57 -10.05 -13.76
C LYS A 443 11.29 -10.11 -14.58
N ARG A 444 10.36 -9.18 -14.34
CA ARG A 444 9.27 -8.91 -15.28
C ARG A 444 9.83 -8.16 -16.50
N GLU A 445 9.36 -8.52 -17.69
CA GLU A 445 9.71 -7.84 -18.93
C GLU A 445 8.55 -6.90 -19.33
N ARG A 446 8.83 -5.61 -19.57
CA ARG A 446 7.87 -4.63 -20.11
C ARG A 446 8.08 -4.50 -21.62
N SER A 447 7.53 -5.43 -22.40
CA SER A 447 7.73 -5.47 -23.85
C SER A 447 6.83 -4.46 -24.59
N ILE A 448 6.89 -4.48 -25.93
CA ILE A 448 6.02 -3.66 -26.78
C ILE A 448 4.52 -3.95 -26.56
N ALA A 449 4.16 -5.19 -26.20
CA ALA A 449 2.76 -5.59 -26.03
C ALA A 449 2.14 -4.96 -24.77
N GLU A 450 2.87 -4.94 -23.65
CA GLU A 450 2.48 -4.22 -22.43
C GLU A 450 2.39 -2.71 -22.69
N GLN A 451 3.36 -2.14 -23.43
CA GLN A 451 3.38 -0.71 -23.77
C GLN A 451 2.21 -0.29 -24.67
N ILE A 452 1.75 -1.15 -25.58
CA ILE A 452 0.57 -0.89 -26.42
C ILE A 452 -0.68 -0.72 -25.56
N ILE A 453 -0.92 -1.64 -24.63
CA ILE A 453 -2.06 -1.55 -23.70
C ILE A 453 -1.89 -0.37 -22.74
N GLU A 454 -0.68 -0.11 -22.23
CA GLU A 454 -0.39 1.05 -21.37
C GLU A 454 -0.83 2.37 -22.02
N GLU A 455 -0.39 2.66 -23.25
CA GLU A 455 -0.74 3.91 -23.96
C GLU A 455 -2.24 4.02 -24.28
N PHE A 456 -2.92 2.91 -24.56
CA PHE A 456 -4.36 2.92 -24.86
C PHE A 456 -5.22 3.12 -23.61
N MET A 457 -4.86 2.47 -22.51
CA MET A 457 -5.52 2.70 -21.23
C MET A 457 -5.27 4.13 -20.73
N LEU A 458 -4.05 4.67 -20.92
CA LEU A 458 -3.75 6.08 -20.62
C LEU A 458 -4.58 7.05 -21.47
N ALA A 459 -4.72 6.81 -22.78
CA ALA A 459 -5.53 7.65 -23.66
C ALA A 459 -7.02 7.68 -23.25
N ALA A 460 -7.58 6.52 -22.88
CA ALA A 460 -8.95 6.45 -22.36
C ALA A 460 -9.08 7.13 -20.98
N ASN A 461 -8.13 6.89 -20.07
CA ASN A 461 -8.10 7.50 -18.73
C ASN A 461 -8.00 9.03 -18.77
N GLU A 462 -7.16 9.60 -19.64
CA GLU A 462 -7.07 11.06 -19.87
C GLU A 462 -8.38 11.61 -20.50
N THR A 463 -8.91 10.94 -21.53
CA THR A 463 -10.14 11.36 -22.24
C THR A 463 -11.36 11.39 -21.33
N VAL A 464 -11.57 10.35 -20.52
CA VAL A 464 -12.69 10.26 -19.59
C VAL A 464 -12.55 11.31 -18.49
N ALA A 465 -11.34 11.51 -17.94
CA ALA A 465 -11.09 12.53 -16.92
C ALA A 465 -11.38 13.95 -17.44
N GLU A 466 -10.89 14.30 -18.63
CA GLU A 466 -11.12 15.61 -19.27
C GLU A 466 -12.61 15.85 -19.56
N HIS A 467 -13.30 14.86 -20.15
CA HIS A 467 -14.71 15.00 -20.51
C HIS A 467 -15.60 15.26 -19.30
N PHE A 468 -15.44 14.48 -18.22
CA PHE A 468 -16.27 14.62 -17.01
C PHE A 468 -15.89 15.84 -16.16
N TYR A 469 -14.62 16.30 -16.23
CA TYR A 469 -14.21 17.59 -15.67
C TYR A 469 -14.94 18.77 -16.34
N TRP A 470 -14.96 18.83 -17.67
CA TRP A 470 -15.64 19.92 -18.38
C TRP A 470 -17.17 19.89 -18.24
N LEU A 471 -17.78 18.71 -18.07
CA LEU A 471 -19.19 18.57 -17.67
C LEU A 471 -19.46 18.97 -16.20
N LYS A 472 -18.41 19.24 -15.40
CA LYS A 472 -18.48 19.58 -13.96
C LYS A 472 -19.19 18.52 -13.12
N VAL A 473 -19.09 17.26 -13.52
CA VAL A 473 -19.69 16.12 -12.81
C VAL A 473 -18.79 15.76 -11.62
N PRO A 474 -19.32 15.47 -10.42
CA PRO A 474 -18.50 15.01 -9.31
C PRO A 474 -17.84 13.68 -9.66
N PHE A 475 -16.51 13.60 -9.52
CA PHE A 475 -15.71 12.53 -10.07
C PHE A 475 -14.58 12.12 -9.12
N LEU A 476 -13.85 11.06 -9.47
CA LEU A 476 -12.62 10.68 -8.80
C LEU A 476 -11.45 10.87 -9.77
N TYR A 477 -10.46 11.66 -9.36
CA TYR A 477 -9.22 11.86 -10.09
C TYR A 477 -8.11 11.04 -9.47
N ARG A 478 -7.18 10.58 -10.30
CA ARG A 478 -5.93 9.96 -9.87
C ARG A 478 -4.84 11.01 -10.00
N ILE A 479 -4.52 11.66 -8.90
CA ILE A 479 -3.60 12.80 -8.90
C ILE A 479 -2.20 12.41 -8.42
N HIS A 480 -1.22 13.17 -8.90
CA HIS A 480 0.17 13.13 -8.44
C HIS A 480 0.62 14.59 -8.41
N GLU A 481 0.60 15.16 -7.22
CA GLU A 481 1.00 16.55 -6.94
C GLU A 481 2.48 16.82 -7.28
N ASP A 482 2.86 18.10 -7.43
CA ASP A 482 4.27 18.50 -7.54
C ASP A 482 5.14 17.96 -6.38
N PRO A 483 6.39 17.52 -6.65
CA PRO A 483 7.34 17.10 -5.64
C PRO A 483 7.57 18.16 -4.55
N ASP A 484 7.91 17.68 -3.36
CA ASP A 484 8.30 18.57 -2.26
C ASP A 484 9.59 19.34 -2.61
N GLN A 485 9.61 20.65 -2.32
CA GLN A 485 10.71 21.54 -2.72
C GLN A 485 12.02 21.21 -2.00
N GLU A 486 11.97 20.80 -0.72
CA GLU A 486 13.18 20.46 0.03
C GLU A 486 13.79 19.15 -0.50
N LYS A 487 12.98 18.09 -0.62
CA LYS A 487 13.42 16.81 -1.22
C LYS A 487 13.94 16.96 -2.64
N LEU A 488 13.27 17.77 -3.46
CA LEU A 488 13.66 18.04 -4.84
C LEU A 488 14.98 18.84 -4.90
N GLN A 489 15.19 19.81 -4.00
CA GLN A 489 16.45 20.53 -3.89
C GLN A 489 17.59 19.64 -3.38
N THR A 490 17.32 18.75 -2.41
CA THR A 490 18.28 17.71 -1.98
C THR A 490 18.67 16.81 -3.15
N PHE A 491 17.68 16.36 -3.94
CA PHE A 491 17.92 15.56 -5.14
C PHE A 491 18.78 16.30 -6.19
N MET A 492 18.49 17.57 -6.46
CA MET A 492 19.28 18.36 -7.41
C MET A 492 20.72 18.57 -6.94
N THR A 493 20.95 18.79 -5.64
CA THR A 493 22.30 18.85 -5.07
C THR A 493 23.02 17.50 -5.18
N PHE A 494 22.32 16.39 -4.92
CA PHE A 494 22.87 15.05 -5.10
C PHE A 494 23.24 14.76 -6.56
N ALA A 495 22.36 15.06 -7.52
CA ALA A 495 22.64 14.88 -8.95
C ALA A 495 23.82 15.75 -9.42
N ALA A 496 23.95 16.96 -8.89
CA ALA A 496 25.07 17.85 -9.19
C ALA A 496 26.44 17.30 -8.72
N ASN A 497 26.49 16.50 -7.64
CA ASN A 497 27.72 15.80 -7.21
C ASN A 497 28.21 14.77 -8.25
N PHE A 498 27.32 14.26 -9.10
CA PHE A 498 27.63 13.39 -10.25
C PHE A 498 27.81 14.19 -11.56
N GLY A 499 27.82 15.52 -11.50
CA GLY A 499 27.95 16.42 -12.66
C GLY A 499 26.63 16.73 -13.39
N TYR A 500 25.50 16.20 -12.92
CA TYR A 500 24.20 16.34 -13.58
C TYR A 500 23.41 17.56 -13.07
N ILE A 501 23.38 18.63 -13.87
CA ILE A 501 22.59 19.84 -13.58
C ILE A 501 21.17 19.69 -14.14
N VAL A 502 20.19 19.56 -13.25
CA VAL A 502 18.75 19.67 -13.56
C VAL A 502 18.38 21.14 -13.80
N LYS A 503 17.50 21.41 -14.77
CA LYS A 503 17.05 22.78 -15.10
C LYS A 503 15.66 23.07 -14.50
N GLY A 504 15.61 24.00 -13.55
CA GLY A 504 14.37 24.54 -12.97
C GLY A 504 14.05 25.99 -13.37
N LYS A 505 12.93 26.51 -12.87
CA LYS A 505 12.56 27.94 -12.85
C LYS A 505 12.18 28.33 -11.42
N GLY A 506 13.03 29.14 -10.76
CA GLY A 506 12.91 29.33 -9.32
C GLY A 506 12.96 27.99 -8.59
N ASN A 507 12.09 27.78 -7.60
CA ASN A 507 12.00 26.53 -6.85
C ASN A 507 11.19 25.42 -7.58
N SER A 508 10.77 25.63 -8.84
CA SER A 508 9.97 24.66 -9.60
C SER A 508 10.79 23.92 -10.66
N VAL A 509 10.54 22.62 -10.84
CA VAL A 509 11.14 21.79 -11.89
C VAL A 509 10.02 21.12 -12.68
N HIS A 510 9.98 21.38 -13.98
CA HIS A 510 9.00 20.75 -14.87
C HIS A 510 9.34 19.26 -15.07
N PRO A 511 8.36 18.32 -15.05
CA PRO A 511 8.59 16.87 -15.19
C PRO A 511 9.60 16.48 -16.28
N ARG A 512 9.45 17.05 -17.48
CA ARG A 512 10.38 16.88 -18.61
C ARG A 512 11.87 17.10 -18.29
N ALA A 513 12.22 18.00 -17.37
CA ALA A 513 13.62 18.23 -16.98
C ALA A 513 14.21 17.07 -16.16
N LEU A 514 13.35 16.33 -15.44
CA LEU A 514 13.70 15.09 -14.75
C LEU A 514 13.80 13.93 -15.76
N GLN A 515 12.86 13.81 -16.71
CA GLN A 515 13.00 12.83 -17.81
C GLN A 515 14.28 13.06 -18.62
N THR A 516 14.63 14.31 -18.95
CA THR A 516 15.89 14.67 -19.63
C THR A 516 17.15 14.39 -18.78
N LEU A 517 17.00 14.03 -17.50
CA LEU A 517 18.08 13.44 -16.69
C LEU A 517 18.07 11.90 -16.81
N LEU A 518 16.91 11.24 -16.70
CA LEU A 518 16.78 9.79 -16.93
C LEU A 518 17.34 9.38 -18.31
N ASP A 519 17.00 10.11 -19.37
CA ASP A 519 17.50 9.92 -20.75
C ASP A 519 19.04 9.97 -20.86
N LYS A 520 19.72 10.67 -19.94
CA LYS A 520 21.18 10.87 -19.96
C LYS A 520 21.95 9.87 -19.11
N ILE A 521 21.36 9.44 -18.00
CA ILE A 521 21.97 8.45 -17.11
C ILE A 521 21.71 7.02 -17.61
N GLN A 522 20.83 6.81 -18.59
CA GLN A 522 20.55 5.49 -19.13
C GLN A 522 21.85 4.81 -19.62
N GLY A 523 22.18 3.66 -19.02
CA GLY A 523 23.41 2.91 -19.31
C GLY A 523 24.67 3.37 -18.56
N THR A 524 24.60 4.38 -17.69
CA THR A 524 25.70 4.74 -16.78
C THR A 524 25.65 3.91 -15.49
N LYS A 525 26.71 3.91 -14.67
CA LYS A 525 26.75 3.13 -13.41
C LYS A 525 25.90 3.77 -12.31
N GLU A 526 25.77 5.08 -12.34
CA GLU A 526 24.97 5.88 -11.42
C GLU A 526 23.47 5.93 -11.79
N ALA A 527 23.05 5.29 -12.90
CA ALA A 527 21.68 5.27 -13.41
C ALA A 527 20.64 4.86 -12.36
N THR A 528 20.83 3.68 -11.76
CA THR A 528 19.95 3.12 -10.72
C THR A 528 19.89 4.03 -9.49
N VAL A 529 21.02 4.65 -9.14
CA VAL A 529 21.18 5.53 -7.98
C VAL A 529 20.34 6.79 -8.14
N ILE A 530 20.55 7.50 -9.25
CA ILE A 530 19.93 8.79 -9.53
C ILE A 530 18.43 8.59 -9.80
N SER A 531 18.03 7.50 -10.47
CA SER A 531 16.61 7.14 -10.66
C SER A 531 15.91 6.84 -9.34
N THR A 532 16.54 6.07 -8.45
CA THR A 532 16.00 5.74 -7.12
C THR A 532 15.90 6.96 -6.22
N MET A 533 16.91 7.84 -6.23
CA MET A 533 16.89 9.13 -5.54
C MET A 533 15.77 10.04 -6.08
N MET A 534 15.62 10.12 -7.41
CA MET A 534 14.58 10.91 -8.06
C MET A 534 13.19 10.43 -7.61
N LEU A 535 12.90 9.12 -7.69
CA LEU A 535 11.64 8.55 -7.22
C LEU A 535 11.39 8.88 -5.74
N ARG A 536 12.39 8.74 -4.87
CA ARG A 536 12.30 9.06 -3.42
C ARG A 536 12.04 10.56 -3.14
N SER A 537 12.25 11.45 -4.12
CA SER A 537 11.91 12.88 -4.02
C SER A 537 10.51 13.23 -4.52
N MET A 538 9.86 12.35 -5.29
CA MET A 538 8.48 12.51 -5.76
C MET A 538 7.48 12.31 -4.61
N LYS A 539 6.21 12.71 -4.83
CA LYS A 539 5.10 12.33 -3.95
C LYS A 539 4.52 10.96 -4.39
N GLN A 540 3.72 10.35 -3.53
CA GLN A 540 2.89 9.20 -3.91
C GLN A 540 1.65 9.71 -4.64
N ALA A 541 1.25 9.03 -5.71
CA ALA A 541 -0.03 9.27 -6.36
C ALA A 541 -1.18 8.76 -5.48
N LYS A 542 -2.32 9.45 -5.49
CA LYS A 542 -3.50 9.17 -4.66
C LYS A 542 -4.79 9.41 -5.44
N TYR A 543 -5.92 8.89 -4.94
CA TYR A 543 -7.23 9.33 -5.42
C TYR A 543 -7.65 10.61 -4.69
N ASP A 544 -8.32 11.50 -5.40
CA ASP A 544 -8.85 12.76 -4.88
C ASP A 544 -10.18 13.11 -5.57
N ALA A 545 -10.95 14.03 -4.97
CA ALA A 545 -12.15 14.60 -5.57
C ALA A 545 -11.83 15.79 -6.49
N GLU A 546 -10.67 16.43 -6.31
CA GLU A 546 -10.22 17.55 -7.13
C GLU A 546 -9.20 17.13 -8.20
N SER A 547 -9.30 17.74 -9.39
CA SER A 547 -8.38 17.47 -10.51
C SER A 547 -7.11 18.32 -10.39
N LEU A 548 -6.20 17.90 -9.50
CA LEU A 548 -4.90 18.57 -9.25
C LEU A 548 -3.78 18.15 -10.23
N GLY A 549 -4.13 17.42 -11.30
CA GLY A 549 -3.18 16.90 -12.29
C GLY A 549 -2.32 15.72 -11.82
N HIS A 550 -1.50 15.19 -12.73
CA HIS A 550 -0.63 14.04 -12.47
C HIS A 550 0.80 14.27 -13.01
N PHE A 551 1.65 14.85 -12.16
CA PHE A 551 3.03 15.26 -12.41
C PHE A 551 3.85 14.22 -13.20
N GLY A 552 3.87 12.96 -12.73
CA GLY A 552 4.63 11.87 -13.37
C GLY A 552 4.16 11.49 -14.79
N LEU A 553 2.91 11.81 -15.17
CA LEU A 553 2.38 11.59 -16.53
C LEU A 553 2.38 12.88 -17.37
N ALA A 554 2.77 14.00 -16.76
CA ALA A 554 2.60 15.36 -17.27
C ALA A 554 1.17 15.61 -17.81
N ALA A 555 0.15 15.06 -17.14
CA ALA A 555 -1.26 15.13 -17.53
C ALA A 555 -2.03 16.11 -16.64
N GLU A 556 -2.93 16.90 -17.24
CA GLU A 556 -3.77 17.89 -16.54
C GLU A 556 -5.02 17.22 -15.95
N PHE A 557 -5.65 16.32 -16.71
CA PHE A 557 -6.79 15.50 -16.27
C PHE A 557 -6.39 14.03 -16.32
N TYR A 558 -6.56 13.30 -15.21
CA TYR A 558 -6.31 11.86 -15.15
C TYR A 558 -7.18 11.19 -14.09
N SER A 559 -7.82 10.08 -14.46
CA SER A 559 -8.68 9.25 -13.59
C SER A 559 -8.47 7.78 -13.97
N HIS A 560 -8.65 6.86 -13.02
CA HIS A 560 -8.66 5.43 -13.33
C HIS A 560 -10.08 5.02 -13.75
N PHE A 561 -10.23 4.65 -15.02
CA PHE A 561 -11.48 4.19 -15.66
C PHE A 561 -11.39 2.72 -16.13
N THR A 562 -10.18 2.22 -16.37
CA THR A 562 -9.92 1.00 -17.14
C THR A 562 -9.82 -0.30 -16.34
N SER A 563 -10.15 -0.33 -15.05
CA SER A 563 -10.10 -1.58 -14.26
C SER A 563 -11.14 -1.73 -13.13
N PRO A 564 -12.46 -1.61 -13.42
CA PRO A 564 -13.53 -1.67 -12.43
C PRO A 564 -13.78 -3.05 -11.81
N ILE A 565 -13.23 -4.15 -12.34
CA ILE A 565 -13.31 -5.48 -11.70
C ILE A 565 -12.47 -5.51 -10.41
N ARG A 566 -11.38 -4.74 -10.38
CA ARG A 566 -10.34 -4.81 -9.34
C ARG A 566 -10.04 -3.48 -8.62
N ARG A 567 -10.64 -2.35 -9.03
CA ARG A 567 -10.50 -1.03 -8.38
C ARG A 567 -11.87 -0.39 -8.13
N TYR A 568 -12.12 0.04 -6.90
CA TYR A 568 -13.40 0.68 -6.54
C TYR A 568 -13.60 2.09 -7.14
N PRO A 569 -12.57 2.96 -7.27
CA PRO A 569 -12.72 4.26 -7.93
C PRO A 569 -13.24 4.17 -9.37
N ASP A 570 -12.71 3.22 -10.16
CA ASP A 570 -13.18 2.92 -11.51
C ASP A 570 -14.67 2.54 -11.52
N LEU A 571 -15.08 1.63 -10.61
CA LEU A 571 -16.48 1.22 -10.45
C LEU A 571 -17.41 2.39 -10.08
N VAL A 572 -16.95 3.31 -9.22
CA VAL A 572 -17.70 4.52 -8.85
C VAL A 572 -17.89 5.41 -10.07
N ILE A 573 -16.83 5.74 -10.81
CA ILE A 573 -16.98 6.61 -11.99
C ILE A 573 -17.76 5.92 -13.11
N HIS A 574 -17.66 4.60 -13.28
CA HIS A 574 -18.51 3.84 -14.22
C HIS A 574 -20.00 4.05 -13.96
N ARG A 575 -20.46 4.04 -12.70
CA ARG A 575 -21.86 4.34 -12.37
C ARG A 575 -22.23 5.80 -12.68
N ILE A 576 -21.35 6.73 -12.33
CA ILE A 576 -21.57 8.17 -12.55
C ILE A 576 -21.67 8.47 -14.06
N ILE A 577 -20.78 7.89 -14.89
CA ILE A 577 -20.84 7.96 -16.35
C ILE A 577 -22.19 7.43 -16.85
N ARG A 578 -22.63 6.26 -16.37
CA ARG A 578 -23.93 5.68 -16.75
C ARG A 578 -25.13 6.53 -16.36
N GLU A 579 -25.11 7.15 -15.19
CA GLU A 579 -26.17 8.06 -14.74
C GLU A 579 -26.22 9.33 -15.59
N VAL A 580 -25.07 9.89 -15.96
CA VAL A 580 -24.97 11.03 -16.87
C VAL A 580 -25.49 10.66 -18.27
N LEU A 581 -25.12 9.51 -18.81
CA LEU A 581 -25.62 9.04 -20.12
C LEU A 581 -27.13 8.81 -20.11
N ALA A 582 -27.67 8.16 -19.07
CA ALA A 582 -29.12 7.97 -18.90
C ALA A 582 -29.87 9.28 -18.64
N GLY A 583 -29.22 10.27 -18.02
CA GLY A 583 -29.74 11.63 -17.79
C GLY A 583 -29.58 12.59 -18.99
N GLY A 584 -29.20 12.09 -20.18
CA GLY A 584 -29.07 12.93 -21.38
C GLY A 584 -27.87 13.88 -21.37
N GLY A 585 -26.80 13.54 -20.62
CA GLY A 585 -25.59 14.34 -20.47
C GLY A 585 -25.50 15.15 -19.17
N ALA A 586 -26.47 15.02 -18.26
CA ALA A 586 -26.48 15.75 -16.98
C ALA A 586 -26.95 14.90 -15.79
N LEU A 587 -26.53 15.27 -14.58
CA LEU A 587 -27.10 14.80 -13.32
C LEU A 587 -28.16 15.78 -12.83
N SER A 588 -29.18 15.29 -12.11
CA SER A 588 -30.06 16.19 -11.35
C SER A 588 -29.26 16.91 -10.23
N PRO A 589 -29.57 18.18 -9.89
CA PRO A 589 -28.81 18.94 -8.88
C PRO A 589 -28.68 18.20 -7.54
N LYS A 590 -29.79 17.63 -7.05
CA LYS A 590 -29.82 16.82 -5.81
C LYS A 590 -28.90 15.59 -5.87
N ARG A 591 -28.65 15.00 -7.04
CA ARG A 591 -27.70 13.89 -7.21
C ARG A 591 -26.26 14.39 -7.32
N HIS A 592 -26.05 15.54 -7.97
CA HIS A 592 -24.75 16.23 -8.01
C HIS A 592 -24.26 16.55 -6.59
N ASP A 593 -25.05 17.28 -5.80
CA ASP A 593 -24.72 17.62 -4.40
C ASP A 593 -24.39 16.38 -3.56
N ALA A 594 -25.22 15.33 -3.70
CA ALA A 594 -25.07 14.08 -2.93
C ALA A 594 -23.88 13.19 -3.36
N LEU A 595 -23.35 13.39 -4.58
CA LEU A 595 -22.10 12.77 -5.01
C LEU A 595 -20.90 13.62 -4.61
N ALA A 596 -20.95 14.94 -4.81
CA ALA A 596 -19.90 15.88 -4.42
C ALA A 596 -19.56 15.76 -2.93
N ALA A 597 -20.58 15.66 -2.06
CA ALA A 597 -20.41 15.45 -0.62
C ALA A 597 -19.78 14.09 -0.23
N ARG A 598 -19.67 13.12 -1.16
CA ARG A 598 -19.14 11.77 -0.90
C ARG A 598 -17.82 11.45 -1.62
N MET A 599 -17.44 12.20 -2.66
CA MET A 599 -16.18 11.93 -3.37
C MET A 599 -14.94 11.97 -2.45
N PRO A 600 -14.80 12.92 -1.50
CA PRO A 600 -13.63 12.96 -0.60
C PRO A 600 -13.47 11.69 0.26
N ASP A 601 -14.55 11.20 0.86
CA ASP A 601 -14.53 9.98 1.68
C ASP A 601 -14.12 8.75 0.85
N ILE A 602 -14.67 8.63 -0.37
CA ILE A 602 -14.37 7.52 -1.29
C ILE A 602 -12.93 7.60 -1.77
N ALA A 603 -12.43 8.80 -2.09
CA ALA A 603 -11.05 9.05 -2.49
C ALA A 603 -10.06 8.71 -1.37
N GLN A 604 -10.33 9.16 -0.14
CA GLN A 604 -9.51 8.89 1.04
C GLN A 604 -9.46 7.39 1.35
N HIS A 605 -10.62 6.73 1.44
CA HIS A 605 -10.71 5.29 1.73
C HIS A 605 -10.04 4.44 0.64
N SER A 606 -10.26 4.75 -0.64
CA SER A 606 -9.62 4.02 -1.74
C SER A 606 -8.09 4.16 -1.70
N SER A 607 -7.60 5.37 -1.39
CA SER A 607 -6.16 5.64 -1.22
C SER A 607 -5.57 5.02 0.06
N GLN A 608 -6.39 4.67 1.06
CA GLN A 608 -5.95 3.87 2.21
C GLN A 608 -5.89 2.38 1.85
N ARG A 609 -6.94 1.83 1.23
CA ARG A 609 -7.02 0.43 0.82
C ARG A 609 -5.94 0.04 -0.19
N GLU A 610 -5.61 0.92 -1.13
CA GLU A 610 -4.47 0.76 -2.05
C GLU A 610 -3.14 0.61 -1.31
N ARG A 611 -2.86 1.46 -0.31
CA ARG A 611 -1.62 1.35 0.48
C ARG A 611 -1.54 0.05 1.27
N VAL A 612 -2.64 -0.40 1.86
CA VAL A 612 -2.69 -1.71 2.56
C VAL A 612 -2.47 -2.87 1.59
N ALA A 613 -2.98 -2.81 0.37
CA ALA A 613 -2.71 -3.81 -0.66
C ALA A 613 -1.21 -3.87 -1.01
N VAL A 614 -0.61 -2.72 -1.35
CA VAL A 614 0.82 -2.62 -1.71
C VAL A 614 1.74 -3.03 -0.55
N GLU A 615 1.39 -2.73 0.70
CA GLU A 615 2.15 -3.18 1.87
C GLU A 615 2.07 -4.70 2.09
N ALA A 616 0.91 -5.33 1.85
CA ALA A 616 0.73 -6.78 1.95
C ALA A 616 1.42 -7.55 0.82
N GLU A 617 1.33 -7.05 -0.41
CA GLU A 617 2.04 -7.58 -1.58
C GLU A 617 3.56 -7.52 -1.32
N ARG A 618 4.08 -6.35 -0.93
CA ARG A 618 5.51 -6.16 -0.63
C ARG A 618 5.99 -7.01 0.54
N ASP A 619 5.20 -7.23 1.59
CA ASP A 619 5.58 -8.12 2.69
C ASP A 619 5.63 -9.59 2.27
N THR A 620 4.75 -10.02 1.36
CA THR A 620 4.77 -11.37 0.79
C THR A 620 5.95 -11.56 -0.16
N ASP A 621 6.29 -10.53 -0.93
CA ASP A 621 7.45 -10.53 -1.82
C ASP A 621 8.77 -10.65 -1.02
N LYS A 622 8.91 -9.94 0.11
CA LYS A 622 10.06 -10.10 1.04
C LYS A 622 10.11 -11.52 1.64
N LEU A 623 8.96 -12.02 2.13
CA LEU A 623 8.84 -13.36 2.71
C LEU A 623 9.36 -14.42 1.74
N LYS A 624 8.90 -14.37 0.48
CA LYS A 624 9.26 -15.36 -0.53
C LYS A 624 10.64 -15.15 -1.14
N LYS A 625 11.16 -13.91 -1.17
CA LYS A 625 12.60 -13.64 -1.39
C LYS A 625 13.48 -14.25 -0.29
N CYS A 626 13.06 -14.19 0.97
CA CYS A 626 13.77 -14.88 2.06
C CYS A 626 13.67 -16.40 1.93
N GLU A 627 12.49 -16.95 1.65
CA GLU A 627 12.31 -18.40 1.48
C GLU A 627 13.21 -18.97 0.37
N TYR A 628 13.28 -18.29 -0.77
CA TYR A 628 14.16 -18.65 -1.89
C TYR A 628 15.65 -18.64 -1.48
N MET A 629 16.07 -17.71 -0.63
CA MET A 629 17.47 -17.57 -0.22
C MET A 629 17.88 -18.47 0.94
N LEU A 630 16.96 -19.23 1.55
CA LEU A 630 17.28 -20.12 2.68
C LEU A 630 18.31 -21.20 2.35
N ASP A 631 18.23 -21.81 1.16
CA ASP A 631 19.21 -22.80 0.70
C ASP A 631 20.46 -22.17 0.05
N LYS A 632 20.51 -20.83 -0.01
CA LYS A 632 21.61 -20.03 -0.57
C LYS A 632 22.63 -19.53 0.42
N ILE A 633 22.46 -19.83 1.71
CA ILE A 633 23.41 -19.47 2.77
C ILE A 633 24.78 -20.10 2.47
N GLY A 634 25.81 -19.26 2.30
CA GLY A 634 27.17 -19.65 1.90
C GLY A 634 27.43 -19.68 0.39
N GLU A 635 26.43 -19.47 -0.48
CA GLU A 635 26.66 -19.22 -1.91
C GLU A 635 27.16 -17.78 -2.13
N THR A 636 27.95 -17.59 -3.20
CA THR A 636 28.52 -16.29 -3.60
C THR A 636 27.75 -15.72 -4.78
N PHE A 637 27.42 -14.43 -4.73
CA PHE A 637 26.71 -13.71 -5.78
C PHE A 637 27.40 -12.39 -6.13
N SER A 638 27.28 -11.98 -7.39
CA SER A 638 27.51 -10.60 -7.80
C SER A 638 26.25 -9.78 -7.52
N GLY A 639 26.43 -8.57 -6.99
CA GLY A 639 25.36 -7.61 -6.77
C GLY A 639 25.84 -6.17 -6.94
N ILE A 640 24.91 -5.22 -6.86
CA ILE A 640 25.17 -3.79 -6.95
C ILE A 640 24.70 -3.15 -5.65
N ILE A 641 25.50 -2.25 -5.06
CA ILE A 641 25.07 -1.51 -3.86
C ILE A 641 23.83 -0.67 -4.22
N SER A 642 22.68 -0.96 -3.61
CA SER A 642 21.36 -0.33 -3.85
C SER A 642 21.06 0.83 -2.90
N SER A 643 21.66 0.83 -1.70
CA SER A 643 21.64 1.98 -0.78
C SER A 643 22.79 1.93 0.21
N VAL A 644 23.30 3.12 0.57
CA VAL A 644 24.31 3.30 1.61
C VAL A 644 23.66 4.01 2.79
N THR A 645 23.92 3.53 4.01
CA THR A 645 23.36 4.09 5.25
C THR A 645 24.43 4.22 6.33
N SER A 646 24.12 4.92 7.42
CA SER A 646 24.97 5.02 8.61
C SER A 646 25.13 3.72 9.41
N PHE A 647 24.48 2.62 8.99
CA PHE A 647 24.55 1.32 9.66
C PHE A 647 24.89 0.14 8.73
N GLY A 648 25.07 0.37 7.43
CA GLY A 648 25.41 -0.67 6.47
C GLY A 648 25.13 -0.32 5.00
N LEU A 649 25.41 -1.29 4.14
CA LEU A 649 25.23 -1.27 2.69
C LEU A 649 24.13 -2.26 2.31
N PHE A 650 23.08 -1.78 1.67
CA PHE A 650 22.14 -2.65 0.96
C PHE A 650 22.73 -2.98 -0.42
N VAL A 651 22.62 -4.25 -0.81
CA VAL A 651 23.09 -4.77 -2.10
C VAL A 651 21.93 -5.51 -2.75
N GLU A 652 21.67 -5.21 -4.02
CA GLU A 652 20.69 -5.88 -4.85
C GLU A 652 21.39 -6.87 -5.79
N LEU A 653 20.90 -8.11 -5.83
CA LEU A 653 21.37 -9.17 -6.71
C LEU A 653 20.66 -9.09 -8.07
N GLU A 654 21.19 -9.78 -9.10
CA GLU A 654 20.60 -9.76 -10.44
C GLU A 654 19.12 -10.15 -10.46
N ASN A 655 18.67 -11.04 -9.58
CA ASN A 655 17.26 -11.45 -9.45
C ASN A 655 16.40 -10.51 -8.59
N THR A 656 16.82 -9.27 -8.32
CA THR A 656 16.12 -8.25 -7.51
C THR A 656 15.92 -8.64 -6.03
N VAL A 657 16.72 -9.58 -5.53
CA VAL A 657 16.85 -9.86 -4.08
C VAL A 657 17.76 -8.81 -3.46
N GLU A 658 17.29 -8.13 -2.42
CA GLU A 658 18.06 -7.15 -1.66
C GLU A 658 18.47 -7.73 -0.29
N GLY A 659 19.72 -7.49 0.12
CA GLY A 659 20.27 -7.90 1.42
C GLY A 659 21.24 -6.87 2.00
N LEU A 660 21.50 -6.95 3.31
CA LEU A 660 22.26 -5.95 4.07
C LEU A 660 23.63 -6.48 4.50
N ILE A 661 24.70 -5.79 4.11
CA ILE A 661 26.02 -5.88 4.75
C ILE A 661 26.06 -4.85 5.88
N ARG A 662 26.19 -5.26 7.14
CA ARG A 662 26.13 -4.33 8.28
C ARG A 662 27.49 -3.66 8.48
N LEU A 663 27.49 -2.42 8.99
CA LEU A 663 28.73 -1.64 9.19
C LEU A 663 29.74 -2.35 10.12
N GLY A 664 29.26 -3.13 11.08
CA GLY A 664 30.10 -3.92 12.01
C GLY A 664 30.76 -5.15 11.37
N ASP A 665 30.24 -5.61 10.23
CA ASP A 665 30.74 -6.77 9.49
C ASP A 665 31.86 -6.36 8.50
N LEU A 666 32.16 -5.06 8.43
CA LEU A 666 33.31 -4.51 7.69
C LEU A 666 34.54 -4.53 8.60
N HIS A 667 35.40 -5.53 8.43
CA HIS A 667 36.53 -5.78 9.33
C HIS A 667 37.88 -5.21 8.84
N ASP A 668 37.91 -4.56 7.68
CA ASP A 668 39.14 -4.02 7.08
C ASP A 668 39.43 -2.55 7.43
N ASP A 669 38.44 -1.77 7.87
CA ASP A 669 38.62 -0.37 8.29
C ASP A 669 37.50 0.16 9.20
N TYR A 670 37.69 1.34 9.79
CA TYR A 670 36.60 2.13 10.36
C TYR A 670 35.96 2.98 9.26
N TYR A 671 34.67 2.82 9.02
CA TYR A 671 33.95 3.50 7.94
C TYR A 671 33.06 4.63 8.44
N HIS A 672 33.26 5.82 7.89
CA HIS A 672 32.46 7.02 8.16
C HIS A 672 31.41 7.22 7.07
N PHE A 673 30.16 7.48 7.46
CA PHE A 673 29.07 7.77 6.53
C PHE A 673 29.01 9.27 6.23
N HIS A 674 29.02 9.62 4.95
CA HIS A 674 28.88 10.99 4.45
C HIS A 674 27.50 11.15 3.80
N PRO A 675 26.50 11.75 4.49
CA PRO A 675 25.11 11.77 4.02
C PRO A 675 24.92 12.49 2.68
N GLU A 676 25.61 13.60 2.47
CA GLU A 676 25.50 14.47 1.28
C GLU A 676 25.92 13.77 -0.04
N HIS A 677 26.71 12.70 0.06
CA HIS A 677 27.16 11.90 -1.07
C HIS A 677 26.61 10.46 -1.03
N MET A 678 25.97 10.05 0.08
CA MET A 678 25.60 8.67 0.39
C MET A 678 26.74 7.67 0.16
N ILE A 679 27.88 7.91 0.81
CA ILE A 679 29.05 7.02 0.74
C ILE A 679 29.53 6.62 2.14
N LEU A 680 30.11 5.42 2.25
CA LEU A 680 30.97 5.02 3.36
C LEU A 680 32.43 5.18 2.93
N VAL A 681 33.25 5.85 3.74
CA VAL A 681 34.69 6.06 3.50
C VAL A 681 35.49 5.46 4.65
N GLY A 682 36.41 4.54 4.34
CA GLY A 682 37.34 3.96 5.30
C GLY A 682 38.41 4.97 5.74
N GLU A 683 38.55 5.19 7.06
CA GLU A 683 39.43 6.21 7.66
C GLU A 683 40.92 6.01 7.34
N ARG A 684 41.38 4.75 7.26
CA ARG A 684 42.80 4.39 7.10
C ARG A 684 43.14 3.93 5.68
N THR A 685 42.17 3.34 5.00
CA THR A 685 42.31 2.76 3.65
C THR A 685 41.88 3.72 2.55
N SER A 686 41.12 4.78 2.88
CA SER A 686 40.41 5.64 1.94
C SER A 686 39.51 4.87 0.95
N LYS A 687 39.11 3.64 1.31
CA LYS A 687 38.25 2.79 0.51
C LYS A 687 36.83 3.33 0.57
N ILE A 688 36.24 3.59 -0.60
CA ILE A 688 34.90 4.17 -0.73
C ILE A 688 33.94 3.09 -1.17
N TYR A 689 32.79 3.02 -0.51
CA TYR A 689 31.60 2.31 -0.97
C TYR A 689 30.50 3.32 -1.26
N ARG A 690 29.98 3.31 -2.49
CA ARG A 690 28.84 4.14 -2.94
C ARG A 690 27.77 3.27 -3.58
N ILE A 691 26.56 3.80 -3.66
CA ILE A 691 25.49 3.19 -4.45
C ILE A 691 25.95 3.08 -5.92
N GLY A 692 25.66 1.97 -6.59
CA GLY A 692 26.10 1.69 -7.97
C GLY A 692 27.48 1.03 -8.11
N ASP A 693 28.24 0.82 -7.03
CA ASP A 693 29.43 -0.05 -7.09
C ASP A 693 29.00 -1.53 -7.22
N GLU A 694 29.65 -2.26 -8.13
CA GLU A 694 29.55 -3.72 -8.28
C GLU A 694 30.37 -4.43 -7.20
N VAL A 695 29.80 -5.46 -6.58
CA VAL A 695 30.38 -6.16 -5.43
C VAL A 695 30.12 -7.67 -5.46
N GLU A 696 31.10 -8.46 -5.00
CA GLU A 696 30.91 -9.89 -4.72
C GLU A 696 30.54 -10.08 -3.24
N ILE A 697 29.38 -10.70 -2.99
CA ILE A 697 28.86 -10.99 -1.65
C ILE A 697 28.73 -12.50 -1.40
N ILE A 698 28.67 -12.88 -0.13
CA ILE A 698 28.24 -14.20 0.34
C ILE A 698 26.97 -14.01 1.17
N VAL A 699 25.99 -14.91 1.01
CA VAL A 699 24.79 -14.93 1.85
C VAL A 699 25.17 -15.47 3.22
N SER A 700 25.28 -14.60 4.24
CA SER A 700 25.73 -15.01 5.58
C SER A 700 24.58 -15.52 6.45
N ARG A 701 23.40 -14.91 6.34
CA ARG A 701 22.21 -15.32 7.09
C ARG A 701 20.92 -14.91 6.37
N VAL A 702 19.88 -15.73 6.54
CA VAL A 702 18.50 -15.39 6.21
C VAL A 702 17.65 -15.47 7.48
N ASN A 703 16.67 -14.57 7.64
CA ASN A 703 15.81 -14.51 8.80
C ASN A 703 14.33 -14.45 8.39
N MET A 704 13.66 -15.60 8.49
CA MET A 704 12.23 -15.76 8.16
C MET A 704 11.27 -15.11 9.16
N SER A 705 11.74 -14.58 10.30
CA SER A 705 10.87 -13.86 11.25
C SER A 705 10.82 -12.36 10.94
N ASP A 706 11.96 -11.78 10.55
CA ASP A 706 12.07 -10.35 10.25
C ASP A 706 12.00 -10.03 8.74
N HIS A 707 11.91 -11.06 7.90
CA HIS A 707 12.03 -11.03 6.43
C HIS A 707 13.28 -10.26 5.97
N THR A 708 14.43 -10.54 6.59
CA THR A 708 15.72 -9.92 6.26
C THR A 708 16.77 -10.93 5.78
N ILE A 709 17.59 -10.51 4.84
CA ILE A 709 18.78 -11.24 4.36
C ILE A 709 20.01 -10.42 4.74
N ASP A 710 20.98 -11.06 5.39
CA ASP A 710 22.28 -10.51 5.72
C ASP A 710 23.34 -11.02 4.72
N PHE A 711 24.25 -10.14 4.32
CA PHE A 711 25.33 -10.40 3.37
C PHE A 711 26.70 -10.06 3.97
N GLU A 712 27.75 -10.73 3.51
CA GLU A 712 29.15 -10.42 3.80
C GLU A 712 29.94 -10.22 2.49
N PHE A 713 31.05 -9.46 2.53
CA PHE A 713 31.91 -9.29 1.35
C PHE A 713 32.79 -10.52 1.08
N ALA A 714 32.61 -11.16 -0.07
CA ALA A 714 33.31 -12.40 -0.44
C ALA A 714 34.86 -12.29 -0.41
N ASN A 715 35.38 -11.08 -0.64
CA ASN A 715 36.82 -10.80 -0.71
C ASN A 715 37.44 -10.23 0.58
N GLN A 716 36.68 -10.04 1.66
CA GLN A 716 37.30 -9.74 2.97
C GLN A 716 37.92 -11.01 3.55
N LYS A 717 39.24 -11.18 3.36
CA LYS A 717 40.04 -12.26 3.99
C LYS A 717 40.24 -12.02 5.50
N GLY A 718 39.15 -12.08 6.24
CA GLY A 718 39.11 -12.18 7.70
C GLY A 718 39.36 -13.60 8.19
N SER A 719 39.91 -13.73 9.39
CA SER A 719 40.33 -14.98 10.03
C SER A 719 39.29 -16.12 10.07
N ASN A 720 39.76 -17.36 9.93
CA ASN A 720 39.05 -18.63 10.22
C ASN A 720 37.90 -18.51 11.23
N HIS A 721 36.67 -18.80 10.79
CA HIS A 721 35.58 -19.25 11.67
C HIS A 721 35.83 -20.70 12.14
N GLY A 722 36.89 -20.88 12.93
CA GLY A 722 37.19 -22.12 13.64
C GLY A 722 36.35 -22.22 14.91
N GLY A 723 35.18 -22.86 14.84
CA GLY A 723 34.25 -22.99 15.96
C GLY A 723 34.86 -23.64 17.20
N ALA A 724 35.13 -22.84 18.23
CA ALA A 724 35.73 -23.26 19.50
C ALA A 724 34.69 -23.27 20.63
N GLY A 725 33.84 -24.31 20.66
CA GLY A 725 32.93 -24.53 21.79
C GLY A 725 33.66 -25.04 23.04
N GLY A 726 33.15 -24.70 24.23
CA GLY A 726 33.49 -25.41 25.48
C GLY A 726 34.75 -24.94 26.23
N GLY A 727 34.89 -23.64 26.49
CA GLY A 727 35.92 -23.10 27.39
C GLY A 727 35.69 -23.43 28.88
N GLY A 728 36.00 -24.66 29.30
CA GLY A 728 35.86 -25.10 30.68
C GLY A 728 36.86 -24.46 31.66
N PHE A 729 36.40 -24.10 32.86
CA PHE A 729 37.24 -23.51 33.91
C PHE A 729 38.31 -24.50 34.42
N ALA A 730 39.58 -24.14 34.30
CA ALA A 730 40.71 -24.88 34.89
C ALA A 730 41.73 -23.91 35.54
N SER A 731 41.55 -23.65 36.84
CA SER A 731 42.45 -22.78 37.60
C SER A 731 43.84 -23.40 37.81
N ARG A 732 44.94 -22.66 37.56
CA ARG A 732 46.24 -22.98 38.19
C ARG A 732 47.14 -21.76 38.44
N LYS A 733 47.42 -21.57 39.73
CA LYS A 733 48.31 -20.61 40.38
C LYS A 733 49.54 -20.18 39.55
N ARG A 734 49.78 -18.86 39.45
CA ARG A 734 51.14 -18.30 39.40
C ARG A 734 51.61 -17.95 40.82
N LYS A 735 52.91 -18.06 41.08
CA LYS A 735 53.51 -17.73 42.39
C LYS A 735 53.64 -16.21 42.56
N ALA A 736 53.55 -15.74 43.79
CA ALA A 736 54.01 -14.42 44.19
C ALA A 736 55.45 -14.48 44.69
N SER A 737 56.24 -13.46 44.38
CA SER A 737 57.51 -13.16 45.04
C SER A 737 57.95 -11.74 44.68
N ASP A 738 57.53 -10.75 45.45
CA ASP A 738 58.39 -9.60 45.73
C ASP A 738 58.03 -8.99 47.10
N GLN A 739 59.03 -8.55 47.86
CA GLN A 739 58.83 -8.11 49.25
C GLN A 739 60.03 -7.29 49.78
N GLN A 740 59.90 -5.95 49.72
CA GLN A 740 60.52 -4.92 50.60
C GLN A 740 60.02 -3.56 50.06
N SER A 741 59.27 -2.72 50.79
CA SER A 741 59.64 -1.89 51.96
C SER A 741 60.78 -0.90 51.68
N GLY A 742 60.64 0.41 51.91
CA GLY A 742 59.45 1.15 52.36
C GLY A 742 59.79 2.52 52.98
N GLY A 743 58.74 3.32 53.23
CA GLY A 743 58.82 4.61 53.93
C GLY A 743 58.77 5.85 53.01
N ASN A 744 58.42 7.05 53.51
CA ASN A 744 57.88 7.34 54.84
C ASN A 744 57.23 8.74 54.92
N TYR A 745 56.02 8.84 55.50
CA TYR A 745 55.39 10.05 56.10
C TYR A 745 55.25 11.35 55.23
N SER A 746 54.36 12.32 55.51
CA SER A 746 53.06 12.34 56.21
C SER A 746 52.35 13.69 56.04
N SER A 747 51.02 13.72 56.27
CA SER A 747 50.21 14.93 56.56
C SER A 747 50.08 15.98 55.43
N GLY A 748 49.05 16.85 55.41
CA GLY A 748 47.81 16.84 56.19
C GLY A 748 47.05 18.18 56.18
N ARG A 749 45.74 18.15 55.88
CA ARG A 749 44.70 19.19 56.11
C ARG A 749 45.06 20.67 55.85
N GLY A 750 44.47 21.27 54.80
CA GLY A 750 44.38 22.73 54.64
C GLY A 750 43.18 23.20 53.81
N ARG A 751 42.27 23.99 54.42
CA ARG A 751 41.37 24.93 53.71
C ARG A 751 42.22 26.15 53.25
N LYS A 752 41.83 27.02 52.31
CA LYS A 752 40.51 27.63 52.03
C LYS A 752 40.52 28.37 50.66
N GLU A 753 39.41 29.03 50.29
CA GLU A 753 39.24 29.84 49.06
C GLU A 753 40.01 31.18 49.06
N GLY A 754 40.24 31.81 47.89
CA GLY A 754 40.36 33.28 47.81
C GLY A 754 41.20 33.93 46.68
N ARG A 755 40.58 34.19 45.52
CA ARG A 755 40.78 35.30 44.55
C ARG A 755 42.17 35.96 44.33
N GLY A 756 42.50 36.11 43.03
CA GLY A 756 43.34 37.19 42.47
C GLY A 756 44.77 36.77 42.08
N SER A 757 45.43 37.26 41.03
CA SER A 757 45.11 37.83 39.71
C SER A 757 46.32 38.68 39.27
N ARG A 758 46.81 38.49 38.03
CA ARG A 758 47.85 39.27 37.32
C ARG A 758 49.31 39.22 37.80
N SER A 759 50.17 38.89 36.85
CA SER A 759 51.41 39.61 36.55
C SER A 759 51.60 39.59 35.02
N ASP A 760 51.74 40.75 34.39
CA ASP A 760 51.93 40.90 32.93
C ASP A 760 53.41 40.75 32.53
N GLU A 761 53.71 40.40 31.27
CA GLU A 761 54.91 40.95 30.62
C GLU A 761 54.86 41.09 29.07
N ALA A 762 55.66 42.04 28.58
CA ALA A 762 55.90 42.60 27.24
C ALA A 762 55.52 41.78 25.97
N ARG A 763 54.86 42.32 24.93
CA ARG A 763 55.06 43.54 24.06
C ARG A 763 56.03 43.39 22.86
N SER A 764 55.46 43.29 21.65
CA SER A 764 55.85 44.02 20.42
C SER A 764 54.83 43.78 19.29
N GLY A 765 54.49 44.70 18.37
CA GLY A 765 54.77 46.15 18.31
C GLY A 765 54.50 46.77 16.91
N ARG A 766 53.95 48.01 16.88
CA ARG A 766 53.71 48.90 15.69
C ARG A 766 52.60 48.45 14.70
N SER A 767 51.90 49.34 13.98
CA SER A 767 51.96 50.82 13.83
C SER A 767 50.59 51.48 13.53
N SER A 768 50.48 52.81 13.79
CA SER A 768 49.59 53.85 13.18
C SER A 768 48.43 53.42 12.24
N GLY A 769 47.20 53.96 12.33
CA GLY A 769 46.79 55.38 12.53
C GLY A 769 46.04 55.87 11.26
N ASN A 770 45.26 56.96 11.18
CA ASN A 770 44.82 58.00 12.12
C ASN A 770 43.55 58.69 11.52
N GLY A 771 42.77 59.43 12.33
CA GLY A 771 41.62 60.25 11.89
C GLY A 771 40.30 59.48 11.67
N GLY A 772 39.15 60.15 11.53
CA GLY A 772 38.92 61.59 11.61
C GLY A 772 37.51 61.98 11.12
N ARG A 773 36.63 62.40 12.04
CA ARG A 773 35.24 62.83 11.78
C ARG A 773 35.12 64.01 10.80
N GLU A 774 34.03 64.01 10.01
CA GLU A 774 33.19 65.19 9.70
C GLU A 774 31.71 64.70 9.73
N ASN A 775 30.80 65.32 10.51
CA ASN A 775 29.96 66.52 10.25
C ASN A 775 28.85 66.32 9.17
N SER A 776 27.62 66.83 9.30
CA SER A 776 26.93 67.47 10.44
C SER A 776 25.42 67.74 10.18
N GLY A 777 24.54 67.47 11.17
CA GLY A 777 23.19 68.07 11.28
C GLY A 777 22.12 67.68 10.22
N SER A 778 20.89 68.20 10.24
CA SER A 778 20.08 68.77 11.34
C SER A 778 18.62 69.05 10.90
N ARG A 779 17.63 68.52 11.66
CA ARG A 779 16.22 68.99 11.80
C ARG A 779 15.27 69.06 10.57
N ASN A 780 14.03 68.61 10.83
CA ASN A 780 12.74 68.97 10.19
C ASN A 780 12.53 68.58 8.71
N GLY A 781 11.31 68.29 8.23
CA GLY A 781 10.04 68.10 8.94
C GLY A 781 8.82 68.58 8.13
N ALA A 782 7.68 67.89 8.27
CA ALA A 782 6.40 68.13 7.56
C ALA A 782 6.42 67.77 6.05
N ARG A 783 5.31 67.45 5.36
CA ARG A 783 3.87 67.44 5.71
C ARG A 783 3.11 66.49 4.74
N LYS A 784 1.92 65.98 5.18
CA LYS A 784 0.64 65.74 4.46
C LYS A 784 0.65 65.56 2.91
N LYS A 785 -0.15 64.67 2.29
CA LYS A 785 -1.53 64.23 2.63
C LYS A 785 -2.01 63.02 1.78
N ASP A 786 -3.13 62.41 2.18
CA ASP A 786 -4.17 61.59 1.47
C ASP A 786 -4.00 61.29 -0.05
N PHE A 787 -4.35 60.11 -0.60
CA PHE A 787 -5.76 59.72 -0.88
C PHE A 787 -5.97 58.30 -1.48
N LYS A 788 -7.09 57.66 -1.04
CA LYS A 788 -8.05 56.78 -1.76
C LYS A 788 -7.68 55.41 -2.39
N ARG A 789 -8.55 54.43 -2.05
CA ARG A 789 -9.01 53.31 -2.90
C ARG A 789 -9.74 53.82 -4.17
N GLY A 790 -9.70 53.07 -5.28
CA GLY A 790 -10.56 53.26 -6.45
C GLY A 790 -10.30 52.23 -7.57
N PRO A 791 -11.32 51.61 -8.21
CA PRO A 791 -11.11 50.50 -9.16
C PRO A 791 -11.41 50.82 -10.64
N GLY A 792 -10.97 49.92 -11.54
CA GLY A 792 -11.41 49.74 -12.94
C GLY A 792 -10.77 48.46 -13.51
N THR A 793 -11.39 47.56 -14.31
CA THR A 793 -12.20 47.69 -15.55
C THR A 793 -11.35 48.16 -16.75
N SER A 794 -11.36 47.52 -17.94
CA SER A 794 -12.23 46.45 -18.49
C SER A 794 -11.69 45.89 -19.83
N ALA A 795 -12.20 44.71 -20.25
CA ALA A 795 -12.28 44.22 -21.65
C ALA A 795 -10.94 43.86 -22.35
N ALA A 796 -10.89 42.99 -23.37
CA ALA A 796 -11.93 42.63 -24.35
C ALA A 796 -11.97 41.13 -24.76
N SER A 797 -13.01 40.78 -25.50
CA SER A 797 -13.43 39.43 -25.91
C SER A 797 -12.97 39.03 -27.32
N LYS A 798 -13.12 37.73 -27.64
CA LYS A 798 -13.43 37.21 -28.98
C LYS A 798 -14.49 36.11 -28.88
N GLU A 799 -15.30 35.95 -29.92
CA GLU A 799 -16.53 35.16 -29.89
C GLU A 799 -16.34 33.64 -30.04
N ASN A 800 -17.35 32.88 -29.60
CA ASN A 800 -17.60 31.48 -29.97
C ASN A 800 -19.04 31.35 -30.50
N PRO A 801 -19.29 30.98 -31.77
CA PRO A 801 -20.59 31.19 -32.42
C PRO A 801 -21.44 29.91 -32.57
N TRP A 802 -22.08 29.42 -31.50
CA TRP A 802 -23.06 28.33 -31.58
C TRP A 802 -24.27 28.50 -30.64
N SER A 803 -25.15 29.40 -31.05
CA SER A 803 -26.59 29.48 -30.74
C SER A 803 -27.24 30.16 -31.97
N GLU A 804 -28.46 29.88 -32.40
CA GLU A 804 -29.65 29.32 -31.75
C GLU A 804 -30.42 28.40 -32.73
N GLU A 805 -31.37 27.58 -32.25
CA GLU A 805 -32.73 27.47 -32.83
C GLU A 805 -33.63 26.55 -31.98
N ALA A 806 -34.95 26.60 -32.24
CA ALA A 806 -36.01 25.77 -31.63
C ALA A 806 -36.22 25.90 -30.10
N SER A 807 -36.88 26.99 -29.70
CA SER A 807 -37.72 27.05 -28.48
C SER A 807 -39.20 26.81 -28.84
N ASP A 808 -40.05 26.76 -27.81
CA ASP A 808 -41.53 26.73 -27.85
C ASP A 808 -42.24 25.51 -28.49
N ALA A 809 -42.76 24.63 -27.63
CA ALA A 809 -44.23 24.52 -27.44
C ALA A 809 -44.63 23.68 -26.19
N LEU A 810 -45.82 23.99 -25.65
CA LEU A 810 -46.63 23.23 -24.66
C LEU A 810 -46.26 23.31 -23.17
N LEU A 811 -46.72 24.39 -22.53
CA LEU A 811 -47.28 24.34 -21.17
C LEU A 811 -48.58 23.51 -21.15
N LEU A 812 -48.71 22.56 -20.22
CA LEU A 812 -50.01 22.12 -19.69
C LEU A 812 -49.86 21.53 -18.27
N ASP A 813 -50.68 22.08 -17.37
CA ASP A 813 -51.03 21.74 -15.97
C ASP A 813 -50.14 20.95 -14.99
N PHE A 814 -50.29 21.38 -13.73
CA PHE A 814 -49.79 20.76 -12.49
C PHE A 814 -50.80 19.70 -11.96
N ASP A 815 -50.56 19.19 -10.76
CA ASP A 815 -51.55 18.47 -9.91
C ASP A 815 -52.10 17.12 -10.40
N ALA A 816 -51.24 16.06 -10.42
CA ALA A 816 -51.63 14.71 -9.96
C ALA A 816 -50.47 13.71 -9.86
N TYR A 817 -49.78 13.60 -8.70
CA TYR A 817 -49.26 12.29 -8.19
C TYR A 817 -48.88 12.22 -6.69
N ASP A 818 -49.40 13.09 -5.82
CA ASP A 818 -49.09 13.07 -4.37
C ASP A 818 -50.23 12.48 -3.50
N GLN A 819 -50.73 11.31 -3.89
CA GLN A 819 -51.70 10.52 -3.12
C GLN A 819 -51.37 9.01 -3.14
N ALA A 820 -50.17 8.66 -2.67
CA ALA A 820 -49.75 7.26 -2.44
C ALA A 820 -48.88 7.09 -1.17
N ASN A 821 -49.19 7.83 -0.10
CA ASN A 821 -48.83 7.41 1.26
C ASN A 821 -49.57 6.09 1.60
N GLY A 822 -49.07 5.20 2.45
CA GLY A 822 -47.81 5.24 3.20
C GLY A 822 -47.91 4.42 4.49
N GLU A 823 -47.40 3.18 4.47
CA GLU A 823 -47.43 2.18 5.56
C GLU A 823 -46.32 1.15 5.22
N PHE A 824 -45.44 0.63 6.09
CA PHE A 824 -45.35 0.61 7.56
C PHE A 824 -43.91 0.91 8.05
N ILE A 825 -43.77 1.46 9.27
CA ILE A 825 -42.56 1.31 10.12
C ILE A 825 -43.01 1.07 11.56
N ARG A 826 -42.65 -0.07 12.18
CA ARG A 826 -42.35 -0.23 13.63
C ARG A 826 -42.02 -1.67 14.05
N SER A 827 -41.23 -1.78 15.12
CA SER A 827 -40.88 -2.98 15.93
C SER A 827 -39.99 -4.03 15.22
N ALA A 828 -39.08 -4.73 15.90
CA ALA A 828 -38.71 -4.72 17.33
C ALA A 828 -37.17 -4.84 17.53
N GLU A 829 -36.70 -4.56 18.74
CA GLU A 829 -35.31 -4.77 19.19
C GLU A 829 -35.16 -6.13 19.89
N ASN A 830 -33.91 -6.64 19.95
CA ASN A 830 -33.37 -7.67 20.86
C ASN A 830 -34.15 -8.98 21.09
N ASP A 831 -33.51 -10.13 20.81
CA ASP A 831 -32.73 -10.79 21.87
C ASP A 831 -31.75 -11.84 21.32
N SER A 832 -30.84 -12.33 22.18
CA SER A 832 -29.82 -13.35 21.83
C SER A 832 -30.15 -14.74 22.41
N TYR A 833 -29.65 -15.83 21.80
CA TYR A 833 -28.87 -16.90 22.46
C TYR A 833 -28.53 -18.09 21.52
N PHE A 834 -27.47 -18.82 21.89
CA PHE A 834 -26.85 -19.96 21.19
C PHE A 834 -27.77 -21.16 20.88
N SER A 835 -27.55 -21.80 19.71
CA SER A 835 -27.22 -23.25 19.66
C SER A 835 -26.63 -23.68 18.30
N ASN A 836 -25.45 -24.31 18.32
CA ASN A 836 -24.89 -25.11 17.22
C ASN A 836 -25.09 -26.60 17.55
N PRO A 837 -25.46 -27.47 16.60
CA PRO A 837 -24.59 -28.62 16.36
C PRO A 837 -24.49 -29.09 14.89
N PHE A 838 -23.32 -29.64 14.55
CA PHE A 838 -23.14 -30.60 13.45
C PHE A 838 -24.01 -31.86 13.68
N ASP A 839 -24.60 -32.45 12.62
CA ASP A 839 -23.90 -33.47 11.79
C ASP A 839 -24.83 -34.11 10.71
N ALA A 840 -24.21 -34.73 9.70
CA ALA A 840 -24.69 -35.85 8.85
C ALA A 840 -26.12 -35.86 8.26
N GLY A 841 -26.20 -35.58 6.94
CA GLY A 841 -26.38 -36.67 5.96
C GLY A 841 -27.77 -37.27 5.65
N LEU A 842 -28.14 -37.19 4.35
CA LEU A 842 -28.95 -38.14 3.57
C LEU A 842 -30.46 -38.37 3.89
N LYS A 843 -31.29 -37.77 3.02
CA LYS A 843 -32.41 -38.40 2.26
C LYS A 843 -33.29 -39.47 2.97
N LYS A 844 -34.55 -39.12 3.31
CA LYS A 844 -35.75 -39.54 2.52
C LYS A 844 -37.12 -39.09 3.07
N ASP A 845 -38.10 -39.20 2.17
CA ASP A 845 -39.52 -38.84 2.27
C ASP A 845 -40.29 -39.42 3.47
N LYS A 846 -41.36 -38.72 3.87
CA LYS A 846 -42.43 -39.26 4.74
C LYS A 846 -43.82 -39.00 4.14
N LYS A 847 -44.43 -40.01 3.53
CA LYS A 847 -45.90 -40.12 3.40
C LYS A 847 -46.45 -41.01 4.51
N LYS A 848 -47.61 -40.67 5.08
CA LYS A 848 -48.34 -41.53 6.03
C LYS A 848 -49.86 -41.29 5.99
N LYS A 849 -50.63 -42.31 5.62
CA LYS A 849 -51.98 -42.64 6.16
C LYS A 849 -52.45 -44.01 5.61
N LYS A 850 -52.44 -45.02 6.49
CA LYS A 850 -53.42 -46.13 6.75
C LYS A 850 -54.29 -46.74 5.59
N PRO A 851 -54.86 -47.96 5.77
CA PRO A 851 -54.27 -49.22 6.31
C PRO A 851 -54.81 -50.54 5.66
N ALA A 852 -54.07 -51.66 5.71
CA ALA A 852 -54.63 -53.03 5.58
C ALA A 852 -53.57 -54.11 5.93
N GLY A 853 -54.00 -55.36 6.18
CA GLY A 853 -53.15 -56.58 6.16
C GLY A 853 -52.74 -57.14 7.54
N ALA A 854 -52.79 -58.46 7.69
CA ALA A 854 -52.62 -59.18 8.96
C ALA A 854 -51.44 -60.17 8.97
N SER A 855 -51.06 -60.65 10.17
CA SER A 855 -50.17 -61.81 10.47
C SER A 855 -48.70 -61.77 9.96
N GLY A 856 -47.71 -62.41 10.61
CA GLY A 856 -47.67 -63.12 11.90
C GLY A 856 -46.35 -63.91 12.10
N SER A 857 -45.96 -64.21 13.35
CA SER A 857 -44.74 -64.97 13.79
C SER A 857 -43.35 -64.34 13.47
N GLY A 858 -42.26 -64.60 14.22
CA GLY A 858 -42.13 -65.24 15.53
C GLY A 858 -40.68 -65.50 16.03
N VAL A 859 -40.50 -65.59 17.37
CA VAL A 859 -39.54 -66.47 18.12
C VAL A 859 -38.02 -66.15 18.22
N SER A 860 -37.56 -65.92 19.49
CA SER A 860 -36.21 -66.22 20.09
C SER A 860 -34.98 -65.30 19.81
N LEU A 861 -33.75 -65.39 20.39
CA LEU A 861 -33.10 -65.73 21.70
C LEU A 861 -31.55 -65.41 21.60
N SER A 862 -30.65 -65.30 22.61
CA SER A 862 -30.67 -65.04 24.07
C SER A 862 -29.28 -64.59 24.64
N LYS A 863 -29.26 -64.03 25.87
CA LYS A 863 -28.31 -64.16 27.05
C LYS A 863 -26.86 -64.75 26.84
N LYS A 864 -25.77 -64.36 27.55
CA LYS A 864 -25.58 -63.87 28.96
C LYS A 864 -24.09 -63.48 29.30
N ARG A 865 -23.83 -62.36 30.04
CA ARG A 865 -22.87 -62.10 31.19
C ARG A 865 -21.33 -62.50 31.13
N LYS A 866 -20.33 -61.97 31.91
CA LYS A 866 -20.22 -61.13 33.15
C LYS A 866 -18.76 -60.60 33.47
N LYS A 867 -18.60 -59.39 34.08
CA LYS A 867 -17.54 -58.81 35.01
C LYS A 867 -16.00 -58.88 34.68
N LYS A 868 -15.09 -57.89 34.91
CA LYS A 868 -14.67 -56.97 36.06
C LYS A 868 -13.82 -57.67 37.18
N THR A 869 -12.72 -57.19 37.82
CA THR A 869 -11.82 -55.96 37.90
C THR A 869 -10.70 -56.19 38.99
N SER A 870 -9.62 -55.44 39.29
CA SER A 870 -8.66 -54.44 38.66
C SER A 870 -7.67 -53.82 39.71
N ALA A 871 -6.62 -53.05 39.29
CA ALA A 871 -5.86 -51.96 40.01
C ALA A 871 -4.45 -52.19 40.63
N SER A 872 -3.77 -51.07 40.99
CA SER A 872 -2.42 -50.84 41.63
C SER A 872 -1.14 -51.03 40.78
N GLY A 873 0.01 -50.34 41.01
CA GLY A 873 0.31 -49.15 41.85
C GLY A 873 1.76 -49.08 42.44
N VAL A 874 2.26 -47.88 42.81
CA VAL A 874 3.53 -47.54 43.55
C VAL A 874 4.79 -47.17 42.70
N PHE A 875 5.83 -46.56 43.32
CA PHE A 875 6.66 -45.45 42.79
C PHE A 875 8.14 -45.43 43.28
N ASN A 876 9.00 -44.62 42.64
CA ASN A 876 10.30 -44.04 43.09
C ASN A 876 11.66 -44.81 42.98
N GLY A 877 12.74 -44.06 42.65
CA GLY A 877 14.17 -44.40 42.93
C GLY A 877 15.12 -44.44 41.72
N GLY A 878 16.05 -43.48 41.56
CA GLY A 878 16.99 -43.40 40.42
C GLY A 878 18.49 -43.67 40.75
N GLY A 879 19.38 -43.61 39.75
CA GLY A 879 20.85 -43.51 39.98
C GLY A 879 21.84 -44.12 38.94
N ASP A 880 22.25 -43.32 37.94
CA ASP A 880 23.66 -43.01 37.55
C ASP A 880 24.63 -44.01 36.81
N LYS A 881 25.50 -43.43 35.95
CA LYS A 881 26.83 -43.85 35.37
C LYS A 881 27.08 -44.86 34.21
N ASP A 882 27.63 -44.31 33.11
CA ASP A 882 28.89 -44.61 32.37
C ASP A 882 29.28 -45.96 31.66
N ALA A 883 29.26 -45.91 30.30
CA ALA A 883 30.31 -46.35 29.33
C ALA A 883 30.75 -47.87 29.23
N PRO A 884 31.63 -48.33 28.28
CA PRO A 884 32.29 -47.67 27.13
C PRO A 884 32.33 -48.41 25.74
N SER A 885 32.30 -47.60 24.68
CA SER A 885 32.97 -47.62 23.33
C SER A 885 33.77 -48.81 22.70
N LEU A 886 33.72 -48.89 21.33
CA LEU A 886 34.82 -49.00 20.31
C LEU A 886 34.74 -50.07 19.17
N HIS A 887 35.02 -49.59 17.92
CA HIS A 887 35.72 -50.26 16.77
C HIS A 887 35.03 -51.40 15.95
N ALA A 888 35.36 -51.66 14.65
CA ALA A 888 35.94 -50.82 13.57
C ALA A 888 35.93 -51.47 12.14
N LYS A 889 35.73 -50.64 11.09
CA LYS A 889 36.34 -50.62 9.71
C LYS A 889 36.63 -51.91 8.89
N VAL A 890 36.23 -51.90 7.60
CA VAL A 890 37.02 -52.21 6.35
C VAL A 890 36.13 -51.87 5.12
N LYS A 891 36.47 -50.98 4.15
CA LYS A 891 37.42 -51.05 2.99
C LYS A 891 37.01 -52.10 1.91
N LYS A 892 37.10 -51.89 0.57
CA LYS A 892 38.00 -51.02 -0.24
C LYS A 892 37.60 -50.95 -1.76
N GLY A 893 37.64 -49.76 -2.39
CA GLY A 893 38.03 -49.53 -3.81
C GLY A 893 37.03 -49.85 -4.97
N LYS A 894 37.23 -49.42 -6.24
CA LYS A 894 38.32 -48.65 -6.89
C LYS A 894 37.87 -47.88 -8.18
N LYS A 895 38.15 -46.56 -8.21
CA LYS A 895 38.82 -45.74 -9.28
C LYS A 895 38.27 -45.53 -10.73
N LYS A 896 38.33 -44.24 -11.12
CA LYS A 896 38.85 -43.60 -12.39
C LYS A 896 37.90 -43.25 -13.59
N LYS A 897 37.81 -41.92 -13.88
CA LYS A 897 38.08 -41.21 -15.18
C LYS A 897 37.14 -41.46 -16.41
N VAL A 898 36.89 -40.52 -17.36
CA VAL A 898 37.17 -39.06 -17.54
C VAL A 898 36.33 -38.44 -18.71
N LYS A 899 36.14 -37.10 -18.72
CA LYS A 899 35.74 -36.19 -19.85
C LYS A 899 34.40 -36.38 -20.62
N ALA A 900 33.48 -35.42 -20.39
CA ALA A 900 33.05 -34.33 -21.31
C ALA A 900 32.31 -34.57 -22.66
N LYS A 901 31.54 -33.50 -23.02
CA LYS A 901 30.87 -33.12 -24.30
C LYS A 901 29.42 -33.57 -24.60
N LYS A 902 28.52 -32.58 -24.42
CA LYS A 902 27.65 -31.92 -25.43
C LYS A 902 26.47 -32.68 -26.08
N ALA A 903 25.41 -31.88 -26.29
CA ALA A 903 24.39 -31.92 -27.35
C ALA A 903 23.03 -32.59 -27.06
N MET A 904 22.02 -31.98 -27.68
CA MET A 904 20.59 -32.28 -27.60
C MET A 904 20.23 -33.61 -28.28
N SER A 905 19.14 -34.24 -27.84
CA SER A 905 17.97 -34.43 -28.72
C SER A 905 16.71 -34.75 -27.90
N ALA A 906 15.54 -34.47 -28.46
CA ALA A 906 14.24 -34.73 -27.86
C ALA A 906 13.87 -36.21 -27.84
N PHE A 907 12.90 -36.58 -26.98
CA PHE A 907 12.01 -37.71 -27.26
C PHE A 907 10.58 -37.37 -26.83
N VAL A 908 9.60 -37.75 -27.67
CA VAL A 908 8.21 -37.29 -27.59
C VAL A 908 7.27 -38.48 -27.42
N ARG A 909 6.32 -38.36 -26.48
CA ARG A 909 5.10 -39.18 -26.27
C ARG A 909 5.27 -40.71 -26.14
N LYS A 910 4.74 -41.26 -25.03
CA LYS A 910 3.46 -42.01 -25.04
C LYS A 910 3.09 -42.58 -23.66
N LYS A 911 2.35 -41.81 -22.86
CA LYS A 911 0.91 -42.05 -22.67
C LYS A 911 0.23 -40.82 -22.07
#